data_AF-A0A954PV68-F1
#
_entry.id   AF-A0A954PV68-F1
#
_cell.length_a   1.000
_cell.length_b   1.000
_cell.length_c   1.000
_cell.angle_alpha   90.00
_cell.angle_beta   90.00
_cell.angle_gamma   90.00
#
_symmetry.space_group_name_H-M   'P 1'
#
loop_
_entity.id
_entity.type
_entity.pdbx_description
1 polymer ?
#
loop_
_entity_poly.entity_id
_entity_poly.type
_entity_poly.pdbx_seq_one_letter_code
_entity_poly.pdbx_strand_id
1 'polypeptide(L)'
;MEERRQMQIDTDVDARLKEALRIHDRLVAETGIDLWLGAEPTFTDRHSNDPHWQTTALGCGKEAKARQFACRIANQTPGCVILRTLGRQYPGESTPRWNFGIFSRRDGRPVWSGPTDPMVVHQINGTGCTTADSERDRTEELLRDGASDIDEVGVKELADRLRLQLAKDLIGAGFAVEMNLPDASWGVRLLFADDSERLQSDWESDPAVTRPPIQSQAIPVTGATDELAARGVFLVSIGLAESSYIEDQASIQVELPDFDHFEHWQILMDLLGTAANRCGVPSMILTGFPPPVSKKVSFTTVTPDPGVIEVNMAPCRDLVSFYQVQQQLHYAANEIGVSSYKLLFNGEVVDSGGGQHLTFGGPTAESSPFFQRPRLLPSLVAYLNRHPALSYWFAVRSVGSCGQQPRSDEVSPESFDGLAVSLDRLFIVGRMEPGLIWSSLRQFLCDRFGNTHRCEVNIEKLWNVNSPTRGCLGLVELRAFRMTRTAEDAAAIAALMRTLVAWLSTRVDEIKLVEWGSRLHDRFSLPYYLLRDLDTVIAELNAGGFVIEDPIAERLTDDAPIVIGKHDLGPATIKIRQAIEFWPVIGSENGEEGTFRMMDSSTQRVELMLELPESTRVSDHADWSLEIRGFDVPWVVEEEPRQVVLLRGVRYKTFDSETTVTPLVKAIDPMEFIVTNRSMHRSWRIRLYNWEPNQLPYDGLPSDLEVAQNRREERVLVDEIDEVPIGKPIRTSAITEHCVDLRRV
;
A
#
# COMPACT_ATOMS: atom_id res chain seq x y z
N MET A 1 17.08 -32.79 -4.06
CA MET A 1 17.99 -32.35 -2.98
C MET A 1 18.13 -30.84 -2.96
N GLU A 2 18.26 -30.19 -4.13
CA GLU A 2 18.35 -28.72 -4.23
C GLU A 2 17.08 -27.99 -3.76
N GLU A 3 15.88 -28.41 -4.17
CA GLU A 3 14.62 -27.81 -3.68
C GLU A 3 14.43 -27.93 -2.17
N ARG A 4 14.81 -29.08 -1.57
CA ARG A 4 14.75 -29.27 -0.11
C ARG A 4 15.76 -28.37 0.62
N ARG A 5 16.91 -28.12 0.00
CA ARG A 5 17.95 -27.23 0.53
C ARG A 5 17.50 -25.77 0.46
N GLN A 6 16.90 -25.36 -0.66
CA GLN A 6 16.35 -24.02 -0.85
C GLN A 6 15.19 -23.77 0.14
N MET A 7 14.25 -24.69 0.23
CA MET A 7 13.13 -24.62 1.19
C MET A 7 13.61 -24.52 2.64
N GLN A 8 14.71 -25.22 2.99
CA GLN A 8 15.29 -25.13 4.32
C GLN A 8 15.98 -23.78 4.58
N ILE A 9 16.64 -23.19 3.56
CA ILE A 9 17.23 -21.84 3.64
C ILE A 9 16.12 -20.80 3.83
N ASP A 10 15.05 -20.87 3.03
CA ASP A 10 13.93 -19.92 3.10
C ASP A 10 13.25 -19.98 4.48
N THR A 11 13.12 -21.19 5.04
CA THR A 11 12.58 -21.40 6.39
C THR A 11 13.46 -20.78 7.48
N ASP A 12 14.79 -20.87 7.34
CA ASP A 12 15.73 -20.30 8.31
C ASP A 12 15.76 -18.76 8.25
N VAL A 13 15.67 -18.19 7.04
CA VAL A 13 15.57 -16.73 6.84
C VAL A 13 14.28 -16.18 7.45
N ASP A 14 13.14 -16.83 7.21
CA ASP A 14 11.85 -16.47 7.82
C ASP A 14 11.91 -16.55 9.36
N ALA A 15 12.55 -17.60 9.91
CA ALA A 15 12.71 -17.75 11.36
C ALA A 15 13.57 -16.62 11.97
N ARG A 16 14.69 -16.26 11.33
CA ARG A 16 15.56 -15.15 11.76
C ARG A 16 14.80 -13.82 11.74
N LEU A 17 14.06 -13.54 10.68
CA LEU A 17 13.26 -12.32 10.59
C LEU A 17 12.17 -12.28 11.67
N LYS A 18 11.41 -13.37 11.87
CA LYS A 18 10.39 -13.44 12.92
C LYS A 18 10.96 -13.17 14.31
N GLU A 19 12.16 -13.64 14.62
CA GLU A 19 12.80 -13.35 15.89
C GLU A 19 13.21 -11.87 16.03
N ALA A 20 13.76 -11.27 14.97
CA ALA A 20 14.03 -9.84 14.93
C ALA A 20 12.77 -8.99 15.18
N LEU A 21 11.63 -9.38 14.58
CA LEU A 21 10.35 -8.70 14.80
C LEU A 21 9.84 -8.85 16.26
N ARG A 22 10.09 -9.99 16.92
CA ARG A 22 9.77 -10.16 18.36
C ARG A 22 10.64 -9.28 19.25
N ILE A 23 11.92 -9.14 18.93
CA ILE A 23 12.83 -8.22 19.64
C ILE A 23 12.30 -6.79 19.53
N HIS A 24 11.98 -6.36 18.30
CA HIS A 24 11.33 -5.08 18.05
C HIS A 24 10.07 -4.89 18.90
N ASP A 25 9.14 -5.85 18.89
CA ASP A 25 7.87 -5.74 19.60
C ASP A 25 8.05 -5.57 21.12
N ARG A 26 9.08 -6.20 21.70
CA ARG A 26 9.47 -5.98 23.10
C ARG A 26 9.97 -4.55 23.34
N LEU A 27 10.86 -4.05 22.49
CA LEU A 27 11.41 -2.68 22.62
C LEU A 27 10.31 -1.62 22.52
N VAL A 28 9.34 -1.77 21.61
CA VAL A 28 8.20 -0.86 21.52
C VAL A 28 7.34 -0.92 22.78
N ALA A 29 7.07 -2.12 23.30
CA ALA A 29 6.27 -2.29 24.52
C ALA A 29 6.91 -1.60 25.75
N GLU A 30 8.25 -1.60 25.85
CA GLU A 30 8.99 -0.94 26.93
C GLU A 30 8.82 0.58 26.97
N THR A 31 8.44 1.22 25.86
CA THR A 31 8.17 2.67 25.82
C THR A 31 6.87 3.09 26.52
N GLY A 32 5.98 2.12 26.76
CA GLY A 32 4.67 2.32 27.38
C GLY A 32 3.62 3.01 26.49
N ILE A 33 3.84 3.10 25.17
CA ILE A 33 2.80 3.50 24.21
C ILE A 33 2.11 2.27 23.62
N ASP A 34 0.81 2.35 23.39
CA ASP A 34 0.06 1.31 22.66
C ASP A 34 0.03 1.70 21.16
N LEU A 35 1.07 1.30 20.43
CA LEU A 35 1.29 1.68 19.02
C LEU A 35 0.91 0.53 18.09
N TRP A 36 -0.28 0.66 17.49
CA TRP A 36 -0.81 -0.24 16.48
C TRP A 36 -0.43 0.26 15.09
N LEU A 37 -0.37 -0.67 14.14
CA LEU A 37 -0.06 -0.38 12.74
C LEU A 37 -1.03 -1.04 11.77
N GLY A 38 -1.38 -0.35 10.69
CA GLY A 38 -2.14 -0.88 9.56
C GLY A 38 -1.40 -0.63 8.25
N ALA A 39 -1.85 -1.27 7.17
CA ALA A 39 -1.35 -1.00 5.83
C ALA A 39 -2.45 -1.17 4.77
N GLU A 40 -2.20 -0.58 3.60
CA GLU A 40 -3.09 -0.64 2.43
C GLU A 40 -2.36 -1.30 1.23
N PRO A 41 -1.95 -2.59 1.29
CA PRO A 41 -1.25 -3.23 0.18
C PRO A 41 -2.13 -3.37 -1.07
N THR A 42 -1.50 -3.27 -2.23
CA THR A 42 -2.16 -3.26 -3.54
C THR A 42 -1.58 -4.30 -4.49
N PHE A 43 -2.44 -4.96 -5.24
CA PHE A 43 -2.09 -6.07 -6.11
C PHE A 43 -2.62 -5.86 -7.53
N THR A 44 -1.94 -6.38 -8.54
CA THR A 44 -2.27 -6.20 -9.96
C THR A 44 -1.97 -7.47 -10.74
N ASP A 45 -2.57 -7.61 -11.92
CA ASP A 45 -2.21 -8.67 -12.85
C ASP A 45 -0.98 -8.26 -13.66
N ARG A 46 0.21 -8.73 -13.26
CA ARG A 46 1.48 -8.40 -13.93
C ARG A 46 1.59 -8.92 -15.36
N HIS A 47 0.71 -9.80 -15.79
CA HIS A 47 0.70 -10.38 -17.13
C HIS A 47 -0.31 -9.69 -18.07
N SER A 48 -1.12 -8.77 -17.55
CA SER A 48 -2.14 -8.05 -18.33
C SER A 48 -1.75 -6.59 -18.58
N ASN A 49 -2.05 -6.13 -19.80
CA ASN A 49 -2.04 -4.71 -20.17
C ASN A 49 -3.47 -4.17 -20.39
N ASP A 50 -4.50 -4.87 -19.91
CA ASP A 50 -5.87 -4.40 -20.09
C ASP A 50 -6.11 -3.09 -19.33
N PRO A 51 -6.99 -2.20 -19.85
CA PRO A 51 -7.19 -0.88 -19.25
C PRO A 51 -7.50 -0.90 -17.75
N HIS A 52 -8.19 -1.92 -17.25
CA HIS A 52 -8.60 -2.03 -15.84
C HIS A 52 -7.46 -2.41 -14.87
N TRP A 53 -6.33 -2.87 -15.40
CA TRP A 53 -5.07 -3.06 -14.65
C TRP A 53 -4.11 -1.88 -14.80
N GLN A 54 -4.48 -0.87 -15.60
CA GLN A 54 -3.67 0.32 -15.85
C GLN A 54 -4.33 1.59 -15.30
N THR A 55 -5.52 1.94 -15.79
CA THR A 55 -6.16 3.24 -15.58
C THR A 55 -7.63 3.12 -15.19
N THR A 56 -8.36 2.16 -15.78
CA THR A 56 -9.79 2.03 -15.51
C THR A 56 -10.02 1.25 -14.23
N ALA A 57 -11.18 1.53 -13.68
CA ALA A 57 -11.54 1.17 -12.34
C ALA A 57 -12.24 -0.19 -12.29
N LEU A 58 -13.00 -0.52 -13.34
CA LEU A 58 -13.59 -1.84 -13.57
C LEU A 58 -13.27 -2.32 -14.99
N GLY A 59 -13.28 -3.64 -15.15
CA GLY A 59 -13.11 -4.34 -16.42
C GLY A 59 -13.37 -5.83 -16.24
N CYS A 60 -13.51 -6.55 -17.35
CA CYS A 60 -13.83 -7.98 -17.35
C CYS A 60 -12.85 -8.76 -16.45
N GLY A 61 -13.37 -9.49 -15.46
CA GLY A 61 -12.57 -10.40 -14.61
C GLY A 61 -11.93 -9.78 -13.36
N LYS A 62 -11.80 -8.45 -13.23
CA LYS A 62 -11.15 -7.84 -12.05
C LYS A 62 -11.93 -8.05 -10.76
N GLU A 63 -13.23 -7.83 -10.80
CA GLU A 63 -14.11 -8.07 -9.65
C GLU A 63 -14.12 -9.55 -9.25
N ALA A 64 -14.12 -10.46 -10.23
CA ALA A 64 -14.01 -11.90 -9.99
C ALA A 64 -12.70 -12.25 -9.27
N LYS A 65 -11.56 -11.66 -9.68
CA LYS A 65 -10.28 -11.81 -8.96
C LYS A 65 -10.34 -11.24 -7.54
N ALA A 66 -10.94 -10.07 -7.33
CA ALA A 66 -11.11 -9.49 -5.98
C ALA A 66 -11.97 -10.39 -5.07
N ARG A 67 -13.04 -10.99 -5.61
CA ARG A 67 -13.88 -11.99 -4.91
C ARG A 67 -13.08 -13.23 -4.54
N GLN A 68 -12.33 -13.79 -5.49
CA GLN A 68 -11.46 -14.95 -5.23
C GLN A 68 -10.42 -14.62 -4.16
N PHE A 69 -9.83 -13.42 -4.18
CA PHE A 69 -8.89 -12.96 -3.17
C PHE A 69 -9.54 -12.93 -1.79
N ALA A 70 -10.71 -12.29 -1.67
CA ALA A 70 -11.46 -12.24 -0.41
C ALA A 70 -11.78 -13.65 0.12
N CYS A 71 -12.15 -14.60 -0.75
CA CYS A 71 -12.34 -16.00 -0.37
C CYS A 71 -11.07 -16.66 0.16
N ARG A 72 -9.92 -16.46 -0.49
CA ARG A 72 -8.64 -17.02 -0.02
C ARG A 72 -8.27 -16.47 1.35
N ILE A 73 -8.53 -15.20 1.63
CA ILE A 73 -8.31 -14.59 2.95
C ILE A 73 -9.29 -15.17 3.98
N ALA A 74 -10.57 -15.30 3.63
CA ALA A 74 -11.59 -15.85 4.52
C ALA A 74 -11.31 -17.32 4.88
N ASN A 75 -10.86 -18.15 3.93
CA ASN A 75 -10.46 -19.54 4.16
C ASN A 75 -9.26 -19.67 5.12
N GLN A 76 -8.41 -18.65 5.18
CA GLN A 76 -7.29 -18.57 6.12
C GLN A 76 -7.69 -17.97 7.48
N THR A 77 -8.94 -17.53 7.65
CA THR A 77 -9.46 -16.86 8.84
C THR A 77 -10.67 -17.60 9.42
N PRO A 78 -10.48 -18.71 10.17
CA PRO A 78 -11.58 -19.52 10.68
C PRO A 78 -12.56 -18.72 11.54
N GLY A 79 -13.86 -18.93 11.34
CA GLY A 79 -14.92 -18.27 12.10
C GLY A 79 -15.11 -16.79 11.76
N CYS A 80 -14.50 -16.30 10.68
CA CYS A 80 -14.81 -14.98 10.11
C CYS A 80 -16.18 -14.95 9.43
N VAL A 81 -16.61 -13.74 9.07
CA VAL A 81 -17.76 -13.51 8.21
C VAL A 81 -17.38 -12.59 7.06
N ILE A 82 -17.90 -12.90 5.87
CA ILE A 82 -17.77 -12.05 4.69
C ILE A 82 -18.95 -11.09 4.66
N LEU A 83 -18.66 -9.79 4.65
CA LEU A 83 -19.63 -8.71 4.57
C LEU A 83 -19.40 -7.95 3.26
N ARG A 84 -20.44 -7.79 2.47
CA ARG A 84 -20.41 -6.93 1.27
C ARG A 84 -20.90 -5.55 1.69
N THR A 85 -19.98 -4.67 2.04
CA THR A 85 -20.30 -3.32 2.52
C THR A 85 -20.21 -2.30 1.38
N LEU A 86 -20.69 -1.09 1.64
CA LEU A 86 -20.56 0.04 0.71
C LEU A 86 -19.09 0.36 0.43
N GLY A 87 -18.67 0.23 -0.83
CA GLY A 87 -17.37 0.66 -1.31
C GLY A 87 -17.38 2.12 -1.78
N ARG A 88 -16.27 2.52 -2.41
CA ARG A 88 -16.16 3.83 -3.04
C ARG A 88 -17.08 3.90 -4.27
N GLN A 89 -17.67 5.07 -4.49
CA GLN A 89 -18.42 5.38 -5.70
C GLN A 89 -17.70 6.50 -6.44
N TYR A 90 -17.42 6.29 -7.72
CA TYR A 90 -16.81 7.29 -8.58
C TYR A 90 -17.90 8.10 -9.30
N PRO A 91 -17.62 9.37 -9.67
CA PRO A 91 -18.56 10.20 -10.41
C PRO A 91 -19.05 9.51 -11.69
N GLY A 92 -20.36 9.56 -11.93
CA GLY A 92 -21.01 8.89 -13.08
C GLY A 92 -21.51 7.47 -12.81
N GLU A 93 -21.11 6.83 -11.71
CA GLU A 93 -21.65 5.52 -11.32
C GLU A 93 -23.04 5.66 -10.68
N SER A 94 -23.97 4.78 -11.03
CA SER A 94 -25.33 4.76 -10.48
C SER A 94 -25.43 4.11 -9.09
N THR A 95 -24.47 3.24 -8.77
CA THR A 95 -24.40 2.47 -7.52
C THR A 95 -22.95 2.41 -7.03
N PRO A 96 -22.75 2.30 -5.71
CA PRO A 96 -21.42 2.10 -5.15
C PRO A 96 -20.85 0.75 -5.51
N ARG A 97 -19.53 0.66 -5.51
CA ARG A 97 -18.83 -0.60 -5.71
C ARG A 97 -18.88 -1.48 -4.49
N TRP A 98 -18.59 -2.75 -4.72
CA TRP A 98 -18.42 -3.73 -3.66
C TRP A 98 -17.12 -3.51 -2.91
N ASN A 99 -17.25 -3.52 -1.59
CA ASN A 99 -16.14 -3.74 -0.68
C ASN A 99 -16.36 -5.10 0.01
N PHE A 100 -15.44 -6.05 -0.21
CA PHE A 100 -15.49 -7.37 0.40
C PHE A 100 -14.76 -7.35 1.74
N GLY A 101 -15.52 -7.20 2.81
CA GLY A 101 -15.02 -7.16 4.17
C GLY A 101 -14.92 -8.55 4.80
N ILE A 102 -13.75 -8.92 5.30
CA ILE A 102 -13.50 -10.09 6.13
C ILE A 102 -13.47 -9.60 7.58
N PHE A 103 -14.50 -9.96 8.34
CA PHE A 103 -14.66 -9.55 9.73
C PHE A 103 -14.43 -10.73 10.66
N SER A 104 -13.61 -10.54 11.70
CA SER A 104 -13.24 -11.60 12.64
C SER A 104 -12.98 -11.05 14.04
N ARG A 105 -13.05 -11.91 15.07
CA ARG A 105 -12.69 -11.53 16.43
C ARG A 105 -11.21 -11.76 16.67
N ARG A 106 -10.59 -10.83 17.39
CA ARG A 106 -9.17 -10.92 17.78
C ARG A 106 -8.91 -11.91 18.92
N ASP A 107 -9.95 -12.34 19.62
CA ASP A 107 -9.86 -13.36 20.68
C ASP A 107 -9.94 -14.80 20.14
N GLY A 108 -9.99 -14.97 18.81
CA GLY A 108 -10.05 -16.27 18.13
C GLY A 108 -11.41 -16.97 18.21
N ARG A 109 -12.41 -16.37 18.86
CA ARG A 109 -13.77 -16.92 18.84
C ARG A 109 -14.41 -16.64 17.48
N PRO A 110 -15.31 -17.51 16.99
CA PRO A 110 -16.05 -17.23 15.78
C PRO A 110 -16.91 -15.97 15.97
N VAL A 111 -16.95 -15.12 14.93
CA VAL A 111 -17.91 -14.02 14.84
C VAL A 111 -19.21 -14.46 14.16
N TRP A 112 -19.16 -15.60 13.46
CA TRP A 112 -20.27 -16.14 12.71
C TRP A 112 -20.33 -17.65 12.86
N SER A 113 -21.53 -18.16 13.13
CA SER A 113 -21.83 -19.58 13.25
C SER A 113 -23.00 -20.01 12.35
N GLY A 114 -23.45 -19.13 11.46
CA GLY A 114 -24.53 -19.41 10.52
C GLY A 114 -24.04 -20.04 9.21
N PRO A 115 -24.90 -20.07 8.19
CA PRO A 115 -24.56 -20.60 6.86
C PRO A 115 -23.34 -19.90 6.26
N THR A 116 -22.54 -20.65 5.48
CA THR A 116 -21.32 -20.10 4.89
C THR A 116 -21.64 -19.21 3.69
N ASP A 117 -20.78 -18.23 3.43
CA ASP A 117 -20.89 -17.42 2.22
C ASP A 117 -20.77 -18.31 0.96
N PRO A 118 -21.65 -18.15 -0.04
CA PRO A 118 -21.63 -18.96 -1.24
C PRO A 118 -20.31 -18.84 -2.03
N MET A 119 -19.60 -17.72 -1.95
CA MET A 119 -18.30 -17.55 -2.60
C MET A 119 -17.23 -18.51 -2.03
N VAL A 120 -17.39 -18.95 -0.78
CA VAL A 120 -16.50 -19.93 -0.14
C VAL A 120 -16.94 -21.36 -0.49
N VAL A 121 -18.24 -21.62 -0.52
CA VAL A 121 -18.81 -22.94 -0.87
C VAL A 121 -18.43 -23.37 -2.29
N HIS A 122 -18.46 -22.46 -3.27
CA HIS A 122 -18.13 -22.78 -4.66
C HIS A 122 -16.65 -23.15 -4.89
N GLN A 123 -15.71 -22.66 -4.08
CA GLN A 123 -14.31 -23.12 -4.16
C GLN A 123 -14.12 -24.55 -3.65
N ILE A 124 -14.97 -24.99 -2.71
CA ILE A 124 -14.93 -26.36 -2.18
C ILE A 124 -15.53 -27.33 -3.21
N ASN A 125 -16.57 -26.91 -3.92
CA ASN A 125 -17.30 -27.75 -4.88
C ASN A 125 -16.77 -27.68 -6.33
N GLY A 126 -16.06 -26.62 -6.69
CA GLY A 126 -15.48 -26.41 -8.02
C GLY A 126 -14.01 -26.82 -8.07
N THR A 127 -13.70 -27.86 -8.83
CA THR A 127 -12.32 -28.19 -9.24
C THR A 127 -11.67 -27.01 -9.95
N GLY A 128 -10.79 -26.30 -9.26
CA GLY A 128 -9.85 -25.34 -9.83
C GLY A 128 -8.42 -25.82 -9.66
N CYS A 129 -7.87 -26.43 -10.73
CA CYS A 129 -6.48 -26.83 -10.94
C CYS A 129 -5.94 -27.99 -10.07
N THR A 130 -5.71 -29.12 -10.72
CA THR A 130 -5.06 -30.32 -10.20
C THR A 130 -3.54 -30.15 -10.12
N THR A 131 -2.95 -30.48 -8.97
CA THR A 131 -1.90 -31.52 -8.88
C THR A 131 -1.89 -32.10 -7.45
N ALA A 132 -1.97 -33.44 -7.40
CA ALA A 132 -1.63 -34.44 -6.37
C ALA A 132 -1.37 -33.95 -4.92
N ASP A 133 -1.89 -34.56 -3.84
CA ASP A 133 -2.01 -35.99 -3.57
C ASP A 133 -3.00 -36.27 -2.41
N SER A 134 -3.44 -37.52 -2.42
CA SER A 134 -4.34 -38.27 -1.53
C SER A 134 -4.32 -37.94 -0.03
N GLU A 135 -5.52 -37.69 0.52
CA GLU A 135 -6.04 -38.17 1.85
C GLU A 135 -7.29 -37.36 2.29
N ARG A 136 -8.32 -37.21 1.44
CA ARG A 136 -9.59 -36.51 1.79
C ARG A 136 -10.87 -37.32 1.55
N ASP A 137 -10.75 -38.64 1.54
CA ASP A 137 -11.82 -39.58 1.14
C ASP A 137 -12.85 -39.88 2.25
N ARG A 138 -13.03 -39.00 3.25
CA ARG A 138 -14.03 -39.21 4.33
C ARG A 138 -14.94 -38.02 4.63
N THR A 139 -14.68 -36.85 4.04
CA THR A 139 -15.53 -35.65 4.25
C THR A 139 -16.43 -35.38 3.04
N GLU A 140 -16.09 -35.90 1.85
CA GLU A 140 -16.86 -35.68 0.61
C GLU A 140 -18.22 -36.40 0.59
N GLU A 141 -18.39 -37.48 1.34
CA GLU A 141 -19.64 -38.27 1.34
C GLU A 141 -20.73 -37.67 2.24
N LEU A 142 -20.39 -36.73 3.14
CA LEU A 142 -21.34 -36.07 4.04
C LEU A 142 -21.91 -34.74 3.50
N LEU A 143 -21.31 -34.14 2.46
CA LEU A 143 -21.70 -32.83 1.92
C LEU A 143 -22.55 -32.90 0.64
N ARG A 144 -22.60 -34.04 -0.06
CA ARG A 144 -23.40 -34.19 -1.28
C ARG A 144 -24.89 -34.44 -1.04
N ASP A 145 -25.29 -34.86 0.14
CA ASP A 145 -26.67 -35.28 0.42
C ASP A 145 -27.64 -34.15 0.85
N GLY A 146 -27.23 -32.87 0.78
CA GLY A 146 -28.02 -31.74 1.30
C GLY A 146 -28.21 -30.52 0.41
N ALA A 147 -27.52 -30.39 -0.72
CA ALA A 147 -27.64 -29.24 -1.62
C ALA A 147 -28.66 -29.50 -2.72
N SER A 148 -29.95 -29.52 -2.37
CA SER A 148 -31.00 -29.35 -3.39
C SER A 148 -30.92 -27.91 -3.92
N ASP A 149 -30.73 -27.72 -5.23
CA ASP A 149 -30.84 -26.40 -5.87
C ASP A 149 -32.21 -25.80 -5.52
N ILE A 150 -32.23 -24.78 -4.67
CA ILE A 150 -33.44 -24.05 -4.30
C ILE A 150 -33.74 -23.09 -5.45
N ASP A 151 -34.94 -23.14 -6.01
CA ASP A 151 -35.39 -22.18 -7.02
C ASP A 151 -35.80 -20.83 -6.39
N GLU A 152 -36.06 -19.81 -7.20
CA GLU A 152 -36.43 -18.48 -6.69
C GLU A 152 -37.66 -18.49 -5.76
N VAL A 153 -38.60 -19.42 -6.00
CA VAL A 153 -39.81 -19.58 -5.18
C VAL A 153 -39.43 -20.13 -3.80
N GLY A 154 -38.60 -21.17 -3.77
CA GLY A 154 -38.09 -21.75 -2.54
C GLY A 154 -37.26 -20.76 -1.72
N VAL A 155 -36.53 -19.84 -2.35
CA VAL A 155 -35.79 -18.79 -1.63
C VAL A 155 -36.73 -17.79 -0.95
N LYS A 156 -37.82 -17.38 -1.61
CA LYS A 156 -38.81 -16.48 -0.98
C LYS A 156 -39.48 -17.12 0.23
N GLU A 157 -39.89 -18.38 0.12
CA GLU A 157 -40.47 -19.12 1.26
C GLU A 157 -39.46 -19.30 2.40
N LEU A 158 -38.19 -19.54 2.07
CA LEU A 158 -37.12 -19.66 3.05
C LEU A 158 -36.81 -18.31 3.72
N ALA A 159 -36.83 -17.20 2.98
CA ALA A 159 -36.67 -15.85 3.51
C ALA A 159 -37.78 -15.51 4.52
N ASP A 160 -39.03 -15.84 4.22
CA ASP A 160 -40.15 -15.66 5.14
C ASP A 160 -40.03 -16.53 6.40
N ARG A 161 -39.64 -17.80 6.25
CA ARG A 161 -39.38 -18.67 7.40
C ARG A 161 -38.26 -18.13 8.28
N LEU A 162 -37.18 -17.64 7.67
CA LEU A 162 -36.06 -17.04 8.39
C LEU A 162 -36.50 -15.77 9.12
N ARG A 163 -37.26 -14.89 8.47
CA ARG A 163 -37.83 -13.68 9.10
C ARG A 163 -38.66 -14.03 10.33
N LEU A 164 -39.58 -14.98 10.21
CA LEU A 164 -40.44 -15.42 11.32
C LEU A 164 -39.64 -16.04 12.47
N GLN A 165 -38.59 -16.81 12.15
CA GLN A 165 -37.74 -17.41 13.16
C GLN A 165 -36.86 -16.36 13.87
N LEU A 166 -36.26 -15.44 13.12
CA LEU A 166 -35.46 -14.35 13.67
C LEU A 166 -36.31 -13.43 14.55
N ALA A 167 -37.53 -13.11 14.15
CA ALA A 167 -38.47 -12.34 14.98
C ALA A 167 -38.76 -13.01 16.33
N LYS A 168 -38.98 -14.34 16.34
CA LYS A 168 -39.17 -15.11 17.58
C LYS A 168 -37.93 -15.07 18.47
N ASP A 169 -36.75 -15.22 17.87
CA ASP A 169 -35.48 -15.25 18.60
C ASP A 169 -35.14 -13.85 19.17
N LEU A 170 -35.42 -12.76 18.43
CA LEU A 170 -35.32 -11.37 18.90
C LEU A 170 -36.26 -11.08 20.08
N ILE A 171 -37.53 -11.50 19.98
CA ILE A 171 -38.50 -11.37 21.09
C ILE A 171 -38.02 -12.16 22.31
N GLY A 172 -37.51 -13.37 22.11
CA GLY A 172 -36.93 -14.20 23.17
C GLY A 172 -35.70 -13.57 23.84
N ALA A 173 -34.94 -12.76 23.09
CA ALA A 173 -33.82 -11.98 23.59
C ALA A 173 -34.23 -10.64 24.23
N GLY A 174 -35.52 -10.31 24.26
CA GLY A 174 -36.06 -9.12 24.93
C GLY A 174 -36.25 -7.89 24.04
N PHE A 175 -36.11 -8.02 22.71
CA PHE A 175 -36.39 -6.92 21.78
C PHE A 175 -37.86 -6.88 21.39
N ALA A 176 -38.37 -5.68 21.12
CA ALA A 176 -39.63 -5.51 20.41
C ALA A 176 -39.40 -5.71 18.90
N VAL A 177 -40.39 -6.26 18.19
CA VAL A 177 -40.31 -6.57 16.76
C VAL A 177 -41.59 -6.15 16.05
N GLU A 178 -41.47 -5.55 14.86
CA GLU A 178 -42.55 -5.23 13.94
C GLU A 178 -42.30 -5.90 12.58
N MET A 179 -43.33 -6.54 12.03
CA MET A 179 -43.25 -7.30 10.77
C MET A 179 -44.36 -6.91 9.78
N ASN A 180 -45.36 -6.14 10.21
CA ASN A 180 -46.39 -5.58 9.34
C ASN A 180 -45.82 -4.36 8.60
N LEU A 181 -44.90 -4.66 7.67
CA LEU A 181 -44.13 -3.70 6.90
C LEU A 181 -44.40 -3.94 5.41
N PRO A 182 -44.29 -2.90 4.57
CA PRO A 182 -44.31 -3.10 3.13
C PRO A 182 -43.09 -3.94 2.73
N ASP A 183 -43.34 -5.02 2.00
CA ASP A 183 -42.28 -5.88 1.46
C ASP A 183 -41.31 -5.06 0.58
N ALA A 184 -40.04 -5.45 0.61
CA ALA A 184 -39.07 -4.92 -0.33
C ALA A 184 -39.32 -5.52 -1.72
N SER A 185 -38.85 -4.84 -2.76
CA SER A 185 -38.88 -5.38 -4.14
C SER A 185 -38.15 -6.73 -4.28
N TRP A 186 -37.25 -7.04 -3.35
CA TRP A 186 -36.34 -8.18 -3.38
C TRP A 186 -36.50 -9.15 -2.20
N GLY A 187 -37.40 -8.86 -1.24
CA GLY A 187 -37.52 -9.69 -0.04
C GLY A 187 -38.46 -9.14 1.02
N VAL A 188 -38.44 -9.78 2.19
CA VAL A 188 -39.27 -9.47 3.35
C VAL A 188 -38.50 -8.67 4.40
N ARG A 189 -39.22 -7.91 5.22
CA ARG A 189 -38.62 -6.98 6.20
C ARG A 189 -39.10 -7.25 7.61
N LEU A 190 -38.24 -6.94 8.58
CA LEU A 190 -38.62 -6.78 9.99
C LEU A 190 -37.88 -5.58 10.60
N LEU A 191 -38.53 -4.89 11.52
CA LEU A 191 -37.92 -3.89 12.40
C LEU A 191 -37.78 -4.48 13.79
N PHE A 192 -36.73 -4.10 14.49
CA PHE A 192 -36.62 -4.37 15.93
C PHE A 192 -36.01 -3.20 16.70
N ALA A 193 -36.33 -3.12 17.98
CA ALA A 193 -35.82 -2.11 18.91
C ALA A 193 -35.72 -2.68 20.33
N ASP A 194 -34.98 -2.01 21.20
CA ASP A 194 -34.85 -2.35 22.63
C ASP A 194 -36.16 -2.19 23.42
N ASP A 195 -37.06 -1.34 22.95
CA ASP A 195 -38.39 -1.14 23.51
C ASP A 195 -39.48 -1.06 22.43
N SER A 196 -40.73 -1.33 22.83
CA SER A 196 -41.87 -1.30 21.91
C SER A 196 -42.38 0.12 21.59
N GLU A 197 -41.96 1.14 22.34
CA GLU A 197 -42.40 2.52 22.11
C GLU A 197 -41.78 3.06 20.82
N ARG A 198 -40.52 2.70 20.55
CA ARG A 198 -39.82 3.06 19.30
C ARG A 198 -40.41 2.43 18.04
N LEU A 199 -41.23 1.39 18.19
CA LEU A 199 -41.89 0.72 17.07
C LEU A 199 -43.29 1.27 16.74
N GLN A 200 -43.76 2.30 17.46
CA GLN A 200 -45.05 2.94 17.23
C GLN A 200 -44.95 4.05 16.18
N SER A 201 -44.97 3.68 14.89
CA SER A 201 -44.97 4.61 13.77
C SER A 201 -45.83 4.11 12.61
N ASP A 202 -46.13 5.01 11.67
CA ASP A 202 -46.69 4.64 10.36
C ASP A 202 -45.55 4.22 9.41
N TRP A 203 -45.22 2.93 9.42
CA TRP A 203 -44.11 2.38 8.65
C TRP A 203 -44.38 2.24 7.15
N GLU A 204 -45.66 2.25 6.73
CA GLU A 204 -46.01 2.19 5.30
C GLU A 204 -45.56 3.45 4.55
N SER A 205 -45.53 4.60 5.22
CA SER A 205 -45.16 5.88 4.64
C SER A 205 -43.74 6.35 4.97
N ASP A 206 -43.02 5.70 5.89
CA ASP A 206 -41.65 6.06 6.28
C ASP A 206 -40.65 5.74 5.13
N PRO A 207 -39.99 6.75 4.55
CA PRO A 207 -39.01 6.55 3.47
C PRO A 207 -37.82 5.68 3.88
N ALA A 208 -37.42 5.71 5.16
CA ALA A 208 -36.30 4.93 5.65
C ALA A 208 -36.61 3.42 5.75
N VAL A 209 -37.90 3.06 5.84
CA VAL A 209 -38.36 1.66 5.79
C VAL A 209 -38.59 1.22 4.34
N THR A 210 -39.23 2.07 3.53
CA THR A 210 -39.63 1.73 2.15
C THR A 210 -38.49 1.78 1.14
N ARG A 211 -37.32 2.34 1.50
CA ARG A 211 -36.15 2.50 0.63
C ARG A 211 -35.72 1.20 -0.09
N PRO A 212 -35.16 1.29 -1.31
CA PRO A 212 -34.45 0.18 -1.91
C PRO A 212 -33.22 -0.26 -1.08
N PRO A 213 -32.58 -1.40 -1.43
CA PRO A 213 -31.30 -1.77 -0.84
C PRO A 213 -30.33 -0.59 -0.83
N ILE A 214 -29.49 -0.51 0.20
CA ILE A 214 -28.56 0.61 0.30
C ILE A 214 -27.49 0.58 -0.79
N GLN A 215 -27.14 -0.62 -1.25
CA GLN A 215 -26.16 -0.80 -2.32
C GLN A 215 -26.72 -0.60 -3.73
N SER A 216 -28.04 -0.56 -3.88
CA SER A 216 -28.67 -0.29 -5.18
C SER A 216 -28.92 1.21 -5.41
N GLN A 217 -28.36 2.08 -4.56
CA GLN A 217 -28.54 3.52 -4.60
C GLN A 217 -27.20 4.24 -4.58
N ALA A 218 -27.15 5.43 -5.19
CA ALA A 218 -25.98 6.28 -5.08
C ALA A 218 -25.73 6.73 -3.63
N ILE A 219 -24.48 6.63 -3.18
CA ILE A 219 -24.03 7.12 -1.88
C ILE A 219 -24.00 8.65 -1.92
N PRO A 220 -24.64 9.33 -0.96
CA PRO A 220 -24.52 10.78 -0.82
C PRO A 220 -23.06 11.21 -0.65
N VAL A 221 -22.71 12.42 -1.11
CA VAL A 221 -21.35 12.97 -0.94
C VAL A 221 -20.95 13.05 0.55
N THR A 222 -21.92 13.21 1.45
CA THR A 222 -21.74 13.20 2.91
C THR A 222 -21.51 11.82 3.51
N GLY A 223 -21.58 10.76 2.69
CA GLY A 223 -21.61 9.36 3.13
C GLY A 223 -23.04 8.85 3.33
N ALA A 224 -23.17 7.52 3.35
CA ALA A 224 -24.41 6.85 3.68
C ALA A 224 -24.64 6.87 5.20
N THR A 225 -25.90 7.03 5.61
CA THR A 225 -26.33 7.06 7.01
C THR A 225 -27.59 6.22 7.19
N ASP A 226 -27.72 5.51 8.30
CA ASP A 226 -28.92 4.77 8.65
C ASP A 226 -29.83 5.61 9.57
N GLU A 227 -30.87 6.22 8.98
CA GLU A 227 -31.82 7.07 9.70
C GLU A 227 -32.68 6.30 10.71
N LEU A 228 -32.87 5.00 10.52
CA LEU A 228 -33.59 4.16 11.48
C LEU A 228 -32.68 3.84 12.66
N ALA A 229 -31.44 3.41 12.39
CA ALA A 229 -30.48 3.09 13.46
C ALA A 229 -30.20 4.33 14.34
N ALA A 230 -30.12 5.53 13.74
CA ALA A 230 -29.99 6.79 14.46
C ALA A 230 -31.18 7.10 15.41
N ARG A 231 -32.36 6.50 15.16
CA ARG A 231 -33.55 6.54 16.03
C ARG A 231 -33.60 5.37 17.02
N GLY A 232 -32.61 4.50 17.02
CA GLY A 232 -32.59 3.28 17.82
C GLY A 232 -33.54 2.18 17.32
N VAL A 233 -33.88 2.21 16.02
CA VAL A 233 -34.73 1.22 15.34
C VAL A 233 -33.90 0.54 14.26
N PHE A 234 -33.92 -0.79 14.18
CA PHE A 234 -33.03 -1.55 13.31
C PHE A 234 -33.82 -2.30 12.25
N LEU A 235 -33.55 -2.03 10.97
CA LEU A 235 -34.18 -2.69 9.84
C LEU A 235 -33.33 -3.85 9.32
N VAL A 236 -33.93 -5.03 9.23
CA VAL A 236 -33.34 -6.19 8.56
C VAL A 236 -34.20 -6.54 7.35
N SER A 237 -33.58 -6.61 6.18
CA SER A 237 -34.23 -7.07 4.94
C SER A 237 -33.65 -8.42 4.54
N ILE A 238 -34.51 -9.39 4.21
CA ILE A 238 -34.14 -10.78 3.90
C ILE A 238 -34.78 -11.15 2.57
N GLY A 239 -33.99 -11.57 1.60
CA GLY A 239 -34.50 -11.78 0.26
C GLY A 239 -33.64 -12.67 -0.62
N LEU A 240 -34.00 -12.68 -1.90
CA LEU A 240 -33.21 -13.33 -2.94
C LEU A 240 -31.98 -12.48 -3.25
N ALA A 241 -30.81 -13.11 -3.23
CA ALA A 241 -29.57 -12.46 -3.65
C ALA A 241 -29.64 -12.07 -5.14
N GLU A 242 -29.11 -10.90 -5.48
CA GLU A 242 -28.97 -10.52 -6.89
C GLU A 242 -28.03 -11.50 -7.63
N SER A 243 -28.31 -11.77 -8.91
CA SER A 243 -27.49 -12.66 -9.76
C SER A 243 -26.05 -12.17 -9.93
N SER A 244 -25.77 -10.91 -9.61
CA SER A 244 -24.43 -10.34 -9.64
C SER A 244 -23.50 -10.97 -8.60
N TYR A 245 -23.99 -11.59 -7.52
CA TYR A 245 -23.14 -12.10 -6.41
C TYR A 245 -22.60 -13.51 -6.61
N ILE A 246 -23.28 -14.34 -7.39
CA ILE A 246 -23.00 -15.77 -7.57
C ILE A 246 -23.39 -16.15 -9.01
N GLU A 247 -22.53 -16.86 -9.72
CA GLU A 247 -22.94 -17.53 -10.95
C GLU A 247 -23.74 -18.79 -10.58
N ASP A 248 -24.99 -18.85 -11.05
CA ASP A 248 -25.82 -20.06 -11.14
C ASP A 248 -26.46 -20.66 -9.86
N GLN A 249 -26.44 -19.99 -8.69
CA GLN A 249 -27.22 -20.46 -7.51
C GLN A 249 -28.01 -19.36 -6.79
N ALA A 250 -29.31 -19.63 -6.57
CA ALA A 250 -30.16 -18.78 -5.75
C ALA A 250 -29.75 -18.89 -4.27
N SER A 251 -29.43 -17.76 -3.63
CA SER A 251 -29.00 -17.69 -2.22
C SER A 251 -29.82 -16.65 -1.46
N ILE A 252 -29.88 -16.80 -0.13
CA ILE A 252 -30.46 -15.78 0.74
C ILE A 252 -29.47 -14.63 0.90
N GLN A 253 -29.98 -13.42 0.72
CA GLN A 253 -29.31 -12.17 1.07
C GLN A 253 -29.97 -11.54 2.29
N VAL A 254 -29.15 -11.05 3.22
CA VAL A 254 -29.59 -10.27 4.38
C VAL A 254 -28.88 -8.92 4.38
N GLU A 255 -29.65 -7.83 4.33
CA GLU A 255 -29.13 -6.48 4.53
C GLU A 255 -29.15 -6.12 6.02
N LEU A 256 -27.98 -5.84 6.57
CA LEU A 256 -27.77 -5.50 7.97
C LEU A 256 -27.89 -3.97 8.20
N PRO A 257 -28.52 -3.55 9.32
CA PRO A 257 -28.58 -2.15 9.72
C PRO A 257 -27.25 -1.67 10.31
N ASP A 258 -27.11 -0.35 10.45
CA ASP A 258 -25.97 0.25 11.16
C ASP A 258 -26.06 0.06 12.68
N PHE A 259 -24.92 0.07 13.37
CA PHE A 259 -24.84 -0.06 14.82
C PHE A 259 -23.75 0.86 15.39
N ASP A 260 -24.02 1.50 16.53
CA ASP A 260 -23.00 2.28 17.25
C ASP A 260 -22.06 1.40 18.08
N HIS A 261 -22.51 0.19 18.44
CA HIS A 261 -21.84 -0.67 19.40
C HIS A 261 -21.71 -2.11 18.90
N PHE A 262 -20.49 -2.65 19.00
CA PHE A 262 -20.18 -4.02 18.58
C PHE A 262 -21.03 -5.08 19.28
N GLU A 263 -21.37 -4.87 20.56
CA GLU A 263 -22.17 -5.81 21.35
C GLU A 263 -23.59 -5.99 20.77
N HIS A 264 -24.23 -4.92 20.30
CA HIS A 264 -25.55 -4.99 19.67
C HIS A 264 -25.49 -5.70 18.31
N TRP A 265 -24.48 -5.34 17.51
CA TRP A 265 -24.23 -6.02 16.23
C TRP A 265 -23.98 -7.52 16.45
N GLN A 266 -23.20 -7.89 17.47
CA GLN A 266 -22.92 -9.28 17.79
C GLN A 266 -24.18 -10.07 18.17
N ILE A 267 -25.08 -9.48 18.97
CA ILE A 267 -26.35 -10.12 19.35
C ILE A 267 -27.17 -10.44 18.09
N LEU A 268 -27.30 -9.48 17.16
CA LEU A 268 -28.02 -9.72 15.91
C LEU A 268 -27.39 -10.88 15.12
N MET A 269 -26.07 -10.90 15.00
CA MET A 269 -25.36 -11.94 14.25
C MET A 269 -25.51 -13.34 14.86
N ASP A 270 -25.45 -13.45 16.19
CA ASP A 270 -25.65 -14.72 16.89
C ASP A 270 -27.09 -15.23 16.71
N LEU A 271 -28.09 -14.35 16.82
CA LEU A 271 -29.51 -14.68 16.61
C LEU A 271 -29.80 -15.04 15.15
N LEU A 272 -29.27 -14.26 14.20
CA LEU A 272 -29.43 -14.49 12.77
C LEU A 272 -28.81 -15.83 12.35
N GLY A 273 -27.58 -16.11 12.77
CA GLY A 273 -26.90 -17.37 12.47
C GLY A 273 -27.66 -18.58 13.05
N THR A 274 -28.16 -18.45 14.28
CA THR A 274 -28.99 -19.50 14.92
C THR A 274 -30.30 -19.73 14.18
N ALA A 275 -31.01 -18.66 13.83
CA ALA A 275 -32.26 -18.72 13.09
C ALA A 275 -32.05 -19.35 11.70
N ALA A 276 -31.00 -18.94 10.99
CA ALA A 276 -30.66 -19.45 9.67
C ALA A 276 -30.36 -20.96 9.69
N ASN A 277 -29.58 -21.43 10.66
CA ASN A 277 -29.31 -22.86 10.82
C ASN A 277 -30.57 -23.67 11.13
N ARG A 278 -31.47 -23.15 11.98
CA ARG A 278 -32.75 -23.82 12.29
C ARG A 278 -33.68 -23.89 11.08
N CYS A 279 -33.63 -22.88 10.21
CA CYS A 279 -34.39 -22.85 8.97
C CYS A 279 -33.78 -23.70 7.85
N GLY A 280 -32.58 -24.25 8.05
CA GLY A 280 -31.88 -25.05 7.04
C GLY A 280 -31.38 -24.21 5.86
N VAL A 281 -31.00 -22.95 6.11
CA VAL A 281 -30.42 -22.09 5.07
C VAL A 281 -29.05 -22.65 4.65
N PRO A 282 -28.84 -22.99 3.36
CA PRO A 282 -27.60 -23.64 2.93
C PRO A 282 -26.42 -22.67 2.83
N SER A 283 -26.67 -21.46 2.36
CA SER A 283 -25.70 -20.38 2.16
C SER A 283 -26.35 -19.03 2.42
N MET A 284 -25.55 -18.03 2.81
CA MET A 284 -26.06 -16.69 3.13
C MET A 284 -25.08 -15.61 2.68
N ILE A 285 -25.61 -14.58 2.03
CA ILE A 285 -24.92 -13.34 1.69
C ILE A 285 -25.30 -12.27 2.69
N LEU A 286 -24.31 -11.62 3.30
CA LEU A 286 -24.54 -10.48 4.18
C LEU A 286 -24.12 -9.18 3.50
N THR A 287 -25.02 -8.21 3.49
CA THR A 287 -24.85 -6.87 2.91
C THR A 287 -25.27 -5.79 3.93
N GLY A 288 -25.26 -4.51 3.56
CA GLY A 288 -25.66 -3.40 4.42
C GLY A 288 -24.49 -2.58 4.94
N PHE A 289 -24.68 -2.02 6.14
CA PHE A 289 -23.70 -1.15 6.79
C PHE A 289 -22.51 -1.95 7.35
N PRO A 290 -21.31 -1.33 7.40
CA PRO A 290 -20.14 -2.00 7.97
C PRO A 290 -20.31 -2.22 9.48
N PRO A 291 -19.61 -3.22 10.05
CA PRO A 291 -19.68 -3.48 11.48
C PRO A 291 -19.01 -2.34 12.27
N PRO A 292 -19.40 -2.12 13.54
CA PRO A 292 -18.82 -1.09 14.39
C PRO A 292 -17.33 -1.32 14.63
N VAL A 293 -16.54 -0.25 14.63
CA VAL A 293 -15.10 -0.31 14.94
C VAL A 293 -14.92 -0.63 16.42
N SER A 294 -14.14 -1.68 16.72
CA SER A 294 -13.83 -2.07 18.09
C SER A 294 -12.45 -2.73 18.20
N LYS A 295 -11.76 -2.48 19.31
CA LYS A 295 -10.48 -3.14 19.65
C LYS A 295 -10.56 -4.67 19.77
N LYS A 296 -11.78 -5.23 19.79
CA LYS A 296 -12.07 -6.67 19.90
C LYS A 296 -12.08 -7.38 18.54
N VAL A 297 -12.17 -6.64 17.44
CA VAL A 297 -12.41 -7.18 16.10
C VAL A 297 -11.38 -6.69 15.09
N SER A 298 -11.24 -7.45 14.03
CA SER A 298 -10.47 -7.13 12.83
C SER A 298 -11.43 -7.05 11.66
N PHE A 299 -11.29 -6.00 10.86
CA PHE A 299 -12.03 -5.82 9.63
C PHE A 299 -11.02 -5.52 8.52
N THR A 300 -10.81 -6.50 7.64
CA THR A 300 -9.95 -6.37 6.47
C THR A 300 -10.84 -6.27 5.24
N THR A 301 -10.59 -5.32 4.36
CA THR A 301 -11.46 -5.08 3.20
C THR A 301 -10.70 -5.21 1.89
N VAL A 302 -11.27 -5.93 0.93
CA VAL A 302 -10.73 -6.10 -0.43
C VAL A 302 -11.59 -5.31 -1.42
N THR A 303 -10.97 -4.38 -2.15
CA THR A 303 -11.66 -3.46 -3.07
C THR A 303 -10.99 -3.44 -4.45
N PRO A 304 -11.76 -3.62 -5.54
CA PRO A 304 -11.24 -3.46 -6.91
C PRO A 304 -11.18 -1.96 -7.29
N ASP A 305 -10.06 -1.33 -6.99
CA ASP A 305 -9.80 0.09 -7.29
C ASP A 305 -9.20 0.30 -8.69
N PRO A 306 -9.08 1.52 -9.22
CA PRO A 306 -8.37 1.80 -10.47
C PRO A 306 -6.96 1.20 -10.50
N GLY A 307 -6.66 0.39 -11.52
CA GLY A 307 -5.34 -0.22 -11.75
C GLY A 307 -4.96 -1.38 -10.81
N VAL A 308 -5.54 -1.47 -9.61
CA VAL A 308 -5.16 -2.46 -8.57
C VAL A 308 -6.36 -3.11 -7.86
N ILE A 309 -6.13 -4.23 -7.18
CA ILE A 309 -6.97 -4.69 -6.07
C ILE A 309 -6.31 -4.19 -4.80
N GLU A 310 -6.99 -3.31 -4.08
CA GLU A 310 -6.52 -2.75 -2.80
C GLU A 310 -7.06 -3.58 -1.64
N VAL A 311 -6.19 -3.86 -0.67
CA VAL A 311 -6.56 -4.48 0.60
C VAL A 311 -6.31 -3.48 1.70
N ASN A 312 -7.36 -3.00 2.39
CA ASN A 312 -7.17 -2.24 3.62
C ASN A 312 -7.10 -3.24 4.78
N MET A 313 -5.93 -3.37 5.39
CA MET A 313 -5.69 -4.33 6.46
C MET A 313 -6.32 -3.87 7.78
N ALA A 314 -6.91 -4.82 8.51
CA ALA A 314 -7.20 -4.60 9.92
C ALA A 314 -5.90 -4.22 10.67
N PRO A 315 -5.94 -3.21 11.57
CA PRO A 315 -4.75 -2.83 12.34
C PRO A 315 -4.18 -3.99 13.16
N CYS A 316 -2.88 -4.14 13.18
CA CYS A 316 -2.14 -5.11 13.98
C CYS A 316 -1.58 -4.44 15.24
N ARG A 317 -1.45 -5.19 16.33
CA ARG A 317 -0.87 -4.70 17.60
C ARG A 317 0.65 -4.72 17.59
N ASP A 318 1.20 -5.63 16.81
CA ASP A 318 2.61 -6.02 16.81
C ASP A 318 3.04 -6.41 15.39
N LEU A 319 4.36 -6.41 15.15
CA LEU A 319 4.92 -6.68 13.84
C LEU A 319 4.86 -8.15 13.46
N VAL A 320 4.92 -9.06 14.42
CA VAL A 320 4.78 -10.49 14.13
C VAL A 320 3.43 -10.78 13.49
N SER A 321 2.36 -10.23 14.06
CA SER A 321 1.01 -10.34 13.49
C SER A 321 0.91 -9.62 12.15
N PHE A 322 1.51 -8.44 12.02
CA PHE A 322 1.54 -7.71 10.75
C PHE A 322 2.21 -8.51 9.64
N TYR A 323 3.37 -9.10 9.92
CA TYR A 323 4.11 -9.93 8.97
C TYR A 323 3.32 -11.19 8.58
N GLN A 324 2.67 -11.85 9.54
CA GLN A 324 1.80 -13.00 9.26
C GLN A 324 0.65 -12.64 8.30
N VAL A 325 -0.02 -11.50 8.52
CA VAL A 325 -1.07 -11.04 7.61
C VAL A 325 -0.49 -10.72 6.23
N GLN A 326 0.67 -10.06 6.15
CA GLN A 326 1.34 -9.81 4.86
C GLN A 326 1.68 -11.11 4.12
N GLN A 327 2.14 -12.15 4.82
CA GLN A 327 2.40 -13.48 4.23
C GLN A 327 1.11 -14.10 3.68
N GLN A 328 0.01 -14.05 4.45
CA GLN A 328 -1.29 -14.57 4.02
C GLN A 328 -1.83 -13.85 2.77
N LEU A 329 -1.66 -12.51 2.71
CA LEU A 329 -2.08 -11.71 1.56
C LEU A 329 -1.26 -12.03 0.31
N HIS A 330 0.07 -12.11 0.42
CA HIS A 330 0.91 -12.47 -0.72
C HIS A 330 0.67 -13.90 -1.19
N TYR A 331 0.45 -14.84 -0.27
CA TYR A 331 0.07 -16.22 -0.61
C TYR A 331 -1.26 -16.26 -1.38
N ALA A 332 -2.30 -15.60 -0.85
CA ALA A 332 -3.60 -15.53 -1.49
C ALA A 332 -3.57 -14.83 -2.87
N ALA A 333 -2.77 -13.77 -3.00
CA ALA A 333 -2.54 -13.07 -4.27
C ALA A 333 -1.92 -14.00 -5.32
N ASN A 334 -0.87 -14.74 -4.94
CA ASN A 334 -0.20 -15.68 -5.84
C ASN A 334 -1.14 -16.81 -6.30
N GLU A 335 -2.00 -17.35 -5.43
CA GLU A 335 -2.97 -18.40 -5.80
C GLU A 335 -3.98 -17.97 -6.87
N ILE A 336 -4.25 -16.66 -7.01
CA ILE A 336 -5.18 -16.13 -8.01
C ILE A 336 -4.47 -15.42 -9.18
N GLY A 337 -3.14 -15.52 -9.24
CA GLY A 337 -2.33 -14.93 -10.30
C GLY A 337 -2.35 -13.40 -10.32
N VAL A 338 -2.26 -12.75 -9.15
CA VAL A 338 -1.97 -11.32 -9.03
C VAL A 338 -0.72 -11.11 -8.16
N SER A 339 -0.06 -9.96 -8.32
CA SER A 339 1.19 -9.63 -7.63
C SER A 339 1.24 -8.19 -7.16
N SER A 340 2.09 -7.91 -6.18
CA SER A 340 2.32 -6.56 -5.62
C SER A 340 3.24 -5.67 -6.48
N TYR A 341 3.68 -6.17 -7.64
CA TYR A 341 4.58 -5.50 -8.58
C TYR A 341 4.18 -5.78 -10.03
N LYS A 342 4.69 -4.96 -10.96
CA LYS A 342 4.64 -5.16 -12.42
C LYS A 342 6.05 -5.30 -12.98
N LEU A 343 6.14 -5.94 -14.15
CA LEU A 343 7.37 -6.09 -14.91
C LEU A 343 7.22 -5.34 -16.23
N LEU A 344 8.13 -4.43 -16.52
CA LEU A 344 8.15 -3.72 -17.80
C LEU A 344 8.91 -4.52 -18.85
N PHE A 345 8.65 -4.21 -20.12
CA PHE A 345 9.25 -4.92 -21.27
C PHE A 345 10.78 -4.98 -21.22
N ASN A 346 11.45 -3.91 -20.78
CA ASN A 346 12.90 -3.82 -20.64
C ASN A 346 13.46 -4.47 -19.36
N GLY A 347 12.63 -5.22 -18.63
CA GLY A 347 13.02 -5.92 -17.40
C GLY A 347 12.97 -5.06 -16.14
N GLU A 348 12.53 -3.81 -16.22
CA GLU A 348 12.37 -2.97 -15.02
C GLU A 348 11.23 -3.48 -14.13
N VAL A 349 11.46 -3.49 -12.83
CA VAL A 349 10.44 -3.84 -11.82
C VAL A 349 9.84 -2.56 -11.27
N VAL A 350 8.52 -2.46 -11.31
CA VAL A 350 7.77 -1.32 -10.76
C VAL A 350 6.70 -1.82 -9.80
N ASP A 351 6.22 -0.94 -8.94
CA ASP A 351 5.10 -1.24 -8.04
C ASP A 351 3.81 -1.57 -8.81
N SER A 352 2.81 -2.09 -8.10
CA SER A 352 1.51 -2.45 -8.69
C SER A 352 0.75 -1.26 -9.31
N GLY A 353 1.14 -0.02 -8.97
CA GLY A 353 0.45 1.22 -9.29
C GLY A 353 -0.18 1.89 -8.07
N GLY A 354 -0.28 1.18 -6.95
CA GLY A 354 -0.65 1.72 -5.64
C GLY A 354 0.55 1.83 -4.69
N GLY A 355 0.40 2.63 -3.62
CA GLY A 355 1.40 2.74 -2.55
C GLY A 355 1.17 1.73 -1.44
N GLN A 356 2.20 1.46 -0.65
CA GLN A 356 2.07 0.75 0.63
C GLN A 356 1.94 1.77 1.75
N HIS A 357 0.75 2.38 1.87
CA HIS A 357 0.54 3.34 2.95
C HIS A 357 0.61 2.63 4.29
N LEU A 358 1.44 3.13 5.20
CA LEU A 358 1.56 2.63 6.57
C LEU A 358 0.81 3.56 7.50
N THR A 359 -0.10 3.04 8.30
CA THR A 359 -0.90 3.84 9.23
C THR A 359 -0.55 3.49 10.67
N PHE A 360 -0.34 4.50 11.51
CA PHE A 360 -0.03 4.35 12.93
C PHE A 360 -1.07 5.02 13.80
N GLY A 361 -1.41 4.38 14.93
CA GLY A 361 -2.40 4.89 15.86
C GLY A 361 -2.49 4.07 17.15
N GLY A 362 -3.49 4.40 17.98
CA GLY A 362 -3.82 3.65 19.19
C GLY A 362 -4.98 2.67 18.96
N PRO A 363 -5.36 1.88 19.98
CA PRO A 363 -6.52 0.98 19.92
C PRO A 363 -7.86 1.71 19.77
N THR A 364 -7.92 2.99 20.14
CA THR A 364 -9.02 3.94 19.88
C THR A 364 -8.45 5.28 19.43
N ALA A 365 -9.28 6.12 18.79
CA ALA A 365 -8.86 7.43 18.29
C ALA A 365 -8.29 8.33 19.40
N GLU A 366 -8.95 8.39 20.55
CA GLU A 366 -8.58 9.20 21.71
C GLU A 366 -7.28 8.72 22.37
N SER A 367 -7.00 7.41 22.25
CA SER A 367 -5.81 6.78 22.80
C SER A 367 -4.59 6.86 21.88
N SER A 368 -4.66 7.61 20.78
CA SER A 368 -3.55 7.73 19.84
C SER A 368 -2.25 8.18 20.51
N PRO A 369 -1.11 7.50 20.25
CA PRO A 369 0.20 7.93 20.75
C PRO A 369 0.55 9.38 20.39
N PHE A 370 0.03 9.88 19.26
CA PHE A 370 0.25 11.24 18.80
C PHE A 370 -0.45 12.32 19.66
N PHE A 371 -1.46 11.94 20.44
CA PHE A 371 -2.07 12.82 21.45
C PHE A 371 -1.49 12.59 22.85
N GLN A 372 -1.17 11.33 23.18
CA GLN A 372 -0.57 10.98 24.46
C GLN A 372 0.85 11.54 24.64
N ARG A 373 1.60 11.64 23.53
CA ARG A 373 2.97 12.14 23.46
C ARG A 373 3.02 13.38 22.55
N PRO A 374 2.76 14.59 23.06
CA PRO A 374 2.50 15.76 22.21
C PRO A 374 3.66 16.19 21.31
N ARG A 375 4.90 15.82 21.67
CA ARG A 375 6.11 16.11 20.88
C ARG A 375 6.35 15.11 19.75
N LEU A 376 5.64 13.98 19.74
CA LEU A 376 5.88 12.89 18.79
C LEU A 376 5.64 13.33 17.34
N LEU A 377 4.46 13.88 17.02
CA LEU A 377 4.13 14.25 15.65
C LEU A 377 5.06 15.36 15.10
N PRO A 378 5.33 16.47 15.84
CA PRO A 378 6.31 17.46 15.39
C PRO A 378 7.71 16.86 15.17
N SER A 379 8.16 15.98 16.08
CA SER A 379 9.46 15.32 15.96
C SER A 379 9.53 14.39 14.76
N LEU A 380 8.44 13.67 14.46
CA LEU A 380 8.35 12.79 13.29
C LEU A 380 8.46 13.58 12.00
N VAL A 381 7.71 14.69 11.87
CA VAL A 381 7.79 15.56 10.68
C VAL A 381 9.20 16.12 10.51
N ALA A 382 9.82 16.61 11.59
CA ALA A 382 11.16 17.16 11.53
C ALA A 382 12.23 16.10 11.19
N TYR A 383 12.09 14.88 11.72
CA TYR A 383 13.03 13.79 11.46
C TYR A 383 12.93 13.27 10.02
N LEU A 384 11.72 13.15 9.48
CA LEU A 384 11.52 12.82 8.06
C LEU A 384 12.13 13.89 7.15
N ASN A 385 11.98 15.17 7.48
CA ASN A 385 12.66 16.24 6.75
C ASN A 385 14.20 16.09 6.82
N ARG A 386 14.76 15.81 8.00
CA ARG A 386 16.20 15.64 8.19
C ARG A 386 16.78 14.43 7.45
N HIS A 387 16.00 13.39 7.18
CA HIS A 387 16.48 12.16 6.56
C HIS A 387 15.72 11.83 5.26
N PRO A 388 16.14 12.39 4.12
CA PRO A 388 15.53 12.11 2.81
C PRO A 388 15.41 10.63 2.47
N ALA A 389 16.28 9.76 3.00
CA ALA A 389 16.17 8.32 2.80
C ALA A 389 14.81 7.74 3.22
N LEU A 390 14.21 8.26 4.29
CA LEU A 390 12.92 7.79 4.79
C LEU A 390 11.75 8.09 3.84
N SER A 391 11.92 9.04 2.93
CA SER A 391 10.93 9.36 1.88
C SER A 391 11.32 8.73 0.55
N TYR A 392 12.59 8.85 0.15
CA TYR A 392 13.03 8.62 -1.23
C TYR A 392 13.54 7.22 -1.50
N TRP A 393 14.19 6.56 -0.54
CA TRP A 393 14.72 5.20 -0.76
C TRP A 393 13.58 4.19 -1.03
N PHE A 394 12.46 4.38 -0.34
CA PHE A 394 11.29 3.53 -0.46
C PHE A 394 10.23 4.07 -1.44
N ALA A 395 10.47 5.24 -2.06
CA ALA A 395 9.49 5.85 -2.96
C ALA A 395 9.28 5.07 -4.26
N VAL A 396 8.20 5.43 -4.94
CA VAL A 396 7.97 5.09 -6.35
C VAL A 396 9.01 5.78 -7.24
N ARG A 397 9.12 5.36 -8.50
CA ARG A 397 10.13 5.87 -9.46
C ARG A 397 10.13 7.39 -9.67
N SER A 398 9.00 8.04 -9.42
CA SER A 398 8.81 9.47 -9.66
C SER A 398 8.32 10.16 -8.40
N VAL A 399 9.14 11.08 -7.90
CA VAL A 399 8.85 11.90 -6.72
C VAL A 399 8.92 13.39 -7.06
N GLY A 400 8.55 14.23 -6.11
CA GLY A 400 8.67 15.67 -6.21
C GLY A 400 7.39 16.41 -5.85
N SER A 401 7.51 17.74 -5.75
CA SER A 401 6.49 18.69 -5.27
C SER A 401 5.08 18.58 -5.88
N CYS A 402 4.98 18.05 -7.11
CA CYS A 402 3.73 17.88 -7.83
C CYS A 402 3.37 16.40 -8.10
N GLY A 403 4.27 15.48 -7.75
CA GLY A 403 4.16 14.04 -7.96
C GLY A 403 3.36 13.34 -6.86
N GLN A 404 3.58 12.03 -6.71
CA GLN A 404 3.06 11.28 -5.57
C GLN A 404 4.00 11.50 -4.38
N GLN A 405 3.43 11.68 -3.19
CA GLN A 405 4.16 11.70 -1.92
C GLN A 405 5.17 12.86 -1.76
N PRO A 406 4.90 14.11 -2.22
CA PRO A 406 5.81 15.22 -1.96
C PRO A 406 6.12 15.39 -0.48
N ARG A 407 7.38 15.75 -0.24
CA ARG A 407 7.86 16.17 1.05
C ARG A 407 7.43 17.61 1.35
N SER A 408 7.36 17.92 2.65
CA SER A 408 6.98 19.26 3.11
C SER A 408 7.94 20.36 2.68
N ASP A 409 9.23 20.04 2.48
CA ASP A 409 10.28 20.95 2.01
C ASP A 409 10.32 21.14 0.48
N GLU A 410 9.43 20.49 -0.27
CA GLU A 410 9.33 20.62 -1.73
C GLU A 410 8.22 21.57 -2.20
N VAL A 411 7.36 22.04 -1.28
CA VAL A 411 6.16 22.83 -1.62
C VAL A 411 6.50 24.26 -2.02
N SER A 412 6.98 25.07 -1.08
CA SER A 412 7.51 26.42 -1.30
C SER A 412 8.36 26.85 -0.09
N PRO A 413 9.30 27.80 -0.27
CA PRO A 413 10.08 28.34 0.85
C PRO A 413 9.20 28.94 1.97
N GLU A 414 8.15 29.68 1.61
CA GLU A 414 7.24 30.31 2.60
C GLU A 414 6.45 29.26 3.40
N SER A 415 6.05 28.16 2.74
CA SER A 415 5.40 27.04 3.41
C SER A 415 6.35 26.37 4.40
N PHE A 416 7.62 26.17 4.00
CA PHE A 416 8.64 25.57 4.85
C PHE A 416 8.98 26.43 6.07
N ASP A 417 9.11 27.76 5.90
CA ASP A 417 9.29 28.70 7.01
C ASP A 417 8.09 28.65 7.99
N GLY A 418 6.88 28.61 7.46
CA GLY A 418 5.66 28.48 8.26
C GLY A 418 5.59 27.16 9.03
N LEU A 419 6.04 26.06 8.42
CA LEU A 419 6.16 24.76 9.07
C LEU A 419 7.18 24.82 10.21
N ALA A 420 8.36 25.41 9.99
CA ALA A 420 9.39 25.56 11.02
C ALA A 420 8.84 26.26 12.27
N VAL A 421 8.15 27.40 12.07
CA VAL A 421 7.50 28.13 13.17
C VAL A 421 6.45 27.27 13.86
N SER A 422 5.65 26.52 13.10
CA SER A 422 4.57 25.70 13.67
C SER A 422 5.12 24.55 14.49
N LEU A 423 6.15 23.84 14.01
CA LEU A 423 6.82 22.78 14.75
C LEU A 423 7.45 23.30 16.04
N ASP A 424 8.16 24.44 15.99
CA ASP A 424 8.73 25.09 17.17
C ASP A 424 7.65 25.39 18.23
N ARG A 425 6.49 25.91 17.81
CA ARG A 425 5.39 26.23 18.73
C ARG A 425 4.74 24.99 19.30
N LEU A 426 4.50 23.97 18.48
CA LEU A 426 3.92 22.71 18.94
C LEU A 426 4.84 22.01 19.96
N PHE A 427 6.16 22.06 19.73
CA PHE A 427 7.14 21.49 20.63
C PHE A 427 7.18 22.19 22.01
N ILE A 428 7.07 23.53 22.03
CA ILE A 428 7.07 24.35 23.25
C ILE A 428 5.76 24.19 24.05
N VAL A 429 4.61 24.28 23.38
CA VAL A 429 3.30 24.25 24.06
C VAL A 429 3.03 22.88 24.68
N GLY A 430 3.46 21.79 24.03
CA GLY A 430 3.26 20.44 24.53
C GLY A 430 1.80 19.99 24.41
N ARG A 431 1.11 19.68 25.52
CA ARG A 431 -0.26 19.14 25.46
C ARG A 431 -1.24 20.15 24.88
N MET A 432 -1.98 19.72 23.87
CA MET A 432 -2.96 20.53 23.14
C MET A 432 -4.17 19.67 22.78
N GLU A 433 -5.30 20.33 22.49
CA GLU A 433 -6.48 19.67 21.93
C GLU A 433 -6.16 19.07 20.56
N PRO A 434 -6.62 17.83 20.26
CA PRO A 434 -6.35 17.15 18.99
C PRO A 434 -6.61 17.99 17.73
N GLY A 435 -7.72 18.74 17.72
CA GLY A 435 -8.09 19.61 16.60
C GLY A 435 -7.07 20.73 16.34
N LEU A 436 -6.42 21.25 17.39
CA LEU A 436 -5.42 22.30 17.25
C LEU A 436 -4.10 21.75 16.68
N ILE A 437 -3.72 20.54 17.06
CA ILE A 437 -2.55 19.85 16.49
C ILE A 437 -2.76 19.68 14.98
N TRP A 438 -3.92 19.15 14.57
CA TRP A 438 -4.26 18.96 13.17
C TRP A 438 -4.27 20.28 12.39
N SER A 439 -4.97 21.31 12.88
CA SER A 439 -5.08 22.59 12.20
C SER A 439 -3.74 23.33 12.08
N SER A 440 -2.78 23.06 12.97
CA SER A 440 -1.46 23.71 12.95
C SER A 440 -0.52 23.14 11.88
N LEU A 441 -0.74 21.90 11.44
CA LEU A 441 0.15 21.20 10.50
C LEU A 441 -0.46 20.97 9.12
N ARG A 442 -1.78 20.86 9.02
CA ARG A 442 -2.47 20.42 7.78
C ARG A 442 -2.15 21.26 6.54
N GLN A 443 -1.86 22.56 6.69
CA GLN A 443 -1.55 23.43 5.55
C GLN A 443 -0.15 23.21 4.98
N PHE A 444 0.73 22.54 5.71
CA PHE A 444 2.12 22.27 5.32
C PHE A 444 2.32 20.81 4.88
N LEU A 445 1.46 19.91 5.37
CA LEU A 445 1.45 18.48 5.04
C LEU A 445 0.54 18.21 3.83
N CYS A 446 0.82 18.90 2.72
CA CYS A 446 0.07 18.81 1.47
C CYS A 446 1.00 18.98 0.26
N ASP A 447 0.51 18.65 -0.93
CA ASP A 447 1.23 19.00 -2.16
C ASP A 447 1.13 20.51 -2.48
N ARG A 448 1.78 20.93 -3.59
CA ARG A 448 1.76 22.33 -4.06
C ARG A 448 0.36 22.89 -4.37
N PHE A 449 -0.65 22.04 -4.51
CA PHE A 449 -2.03 22.42 -4.80
C PHE A 449 -2.94 22.28 -3.56
N GLY A 450 -2.37 22.02 -2.38
CA GLY A 450 -3.13 21.86 -1.14
C GLY A 450 -3.74 20.47 -0.93
N ASN A 451 -3.38 19.47 -1.74
CA ASN A 451 -3.90 18.11 -1.60
C ASN A 451 -3.09 17.34 -0.54
N THR A 452 -3.72 17.09 0.61
CA THR A 452 -3.15 16.37 1.75
C THR A 452 -3.01 14.87 1.49
N HIS A 453 -3.87 14.27 0.65
CA HIS A 453 -3.77 12.85 0.26
C HIS A 453 -2.55 12.54 -0.61
N ARG A 454 -1.84 13.56 -1.08
CA ARG A 454 -0.61 13.35 -1.83
C ARG A 454 0.63 13.50 -0.96
N CYS A 455 0.60 14.09 0.22
CA CYS A 455 1.81 14.31 1.02
C CYS A 455 2.40 13.00 1.58
N GLU A 456 3.72 12.98 1.83
CA GLU A 456 4.41 11.86 2.49
C GLU A 456 3.86 11.54 3.90
N VAL A 457 3.40 12.56 4.63
CA VAL A 457 2.77 12.43 5.94
C VAL A 457 1.36 12.99 5.83
N ASN A 458 0.37 12.13 6.04
CA ASN A 458 -1.03 12.51 6.02
C ASN A 458 -1.61 12.42 7.44
N ILE A 459 -2.26 13.50 7.86
CA ILE A 459 -2.93 13.63 9.16
C ILE A 459 -4.43 13.87 9.02
N GLU A 460 -5.03 13.61 7.86
CA GLU A 460 -6.47 13.79 7.66
C GLU A 460 -7.27 12.80 8.51
N LYS A 461 -6.77 11.58 8.68
CA LYS A 461 -7.34 10.56 9.58
C LYS A 461 -6.97 10.80 11.06
N LEU A 462 -6.20 11.85 11.38
CA LEU A 462 -5.80 12.16 12.76
C LEU A 462 -6.96 12.78 13.53
N TRP A 463 -7.36 14.01 13.15
CA TRP A 463 -8.45 14.73 13.82
C TRP A 463 -9.10 15.80 12.92
N ASN A 464 -9.43 15.46 11.67
CA ASN A 464 -10.12 16.37 10.76
C ASN A 464 -11.60 16.53 11.15
N VAL A 465 -11.90 17.63 11.85
CA VAL A 465 -13.24 18.00 12.31
C VAL A 465 -14.25 18.29 11.19
N ASN A 466 -13.78 18.52 9.96
CA ASN A 466 -14.66 18.73 8.80
C ASN A 466 -15.20 17.41 8.23
N SER A 467 -14.63 16.27 8.64
CA SER A 467 -15.12 14.94 8.27
C SER A 467 -15.09 14.00 9.49
N PRO A 468 -15.92 14.22 10.53
CA PRO A 468 -15.77 13.52 11.82
C PRO A 468 -15.74 11.99 11.71
N THR A 469 -16.61 11.41 10.88
CA THR A 469 -16.75 9.95 10.73
C THR A 469 -15.49 9.27 10.18
N ARG A 470 -14.71 9.94 9.32
CA ARG A 470 -13.51 9.36 8.68
C ARG A 470 -12.20 10.04 9.07
N GLY A 471 -12.28 11.25 9.64
CA GLY A 471 -11.15 12.12 9.92
C GLY A 471 -10.71 12.14 11.38
N CYS A 472 -11.56 11.72 12.31
CA CYS A 472 -11.26 11.69 13.74
C CYS A 472 -10.90 10.28 14.23
N LEU A 473 -9.99 9.60 13.54
CA LEU A 473 -9.60 8.22 13.85
C LEU A 473 -8.33 8.13 14.71
N GLY A 474 -7.65 9.26 14.98
CA GLY A 474 -6.40 9.28 15.74
C GLY A 474 -5.22 8.68 14.97
N LEU A 475 -5.28 8.65 13.65
CA LEU A 475 -4.32 7.96 12.79
C LEU A 475 -3.38 8.93 12.07
N VAL A 476 -2.10 8.59 12.00
CA VAL A 476 -1.12 9.22 11.10
C VAL A 476 -0.76 8.22 10.03
N GLU A 477 -0.85 8.63 8.78
CA GLU A 477 -0.59 7.79 7.62
C GLU A 477 0.67 8.26 6.91
N LEU A 478 1.63 7.35 6.75
CA LEU A 478 2.85 7.58 6.00
C LEU A 478 2.70 6.97 4.62
N ARG A 479 2.82 7.83 3.62
CA ARG A 479 2.43 7.51 2.24
C ARG A 479 3.62 7.32 1.32
N ALA A 480 4.82 7.77 1.69
CA ALA A 480 6.05 7.78 0.87
C ALA A 480 6.68 6.40 0.59
N PHE A 481 5.84 5.38 0.37
CA PHE A 481 6.27 4.00 0.20
C PHE A 481 5.60 3.42 -1.04
N ARG A 482 6.43 2.96 -1.98
CA ARG A 482 5.99 2.10 -3.09
C ARG A 482 5.44 0.78 -2.54
N MET A 483 4.60 0.11 -3.31
CA MET A 483 4.22 -1.26 -2.96
C MET A 483 5.46 -2.17 -2.94
N THR A 484 5.69 -2.87 -1.82
CA THR A 484 6.80 -3.81 -1.70
C THR A 484 6.51 -5.11 -2.45
N ARG A 485 7.57 -5.79 -2.88
CA ARG A 485 7.47 -7.04 -3.66
C ARG A 485 7.14 -8.26 -2.79
N THR A 486 7.51 -8.20 -1.51
CA THR A 486 7.47 -9.33 -0.59
C THR A 486 6.93 -8.91 0.77
N ALA A 487 6.39 -9.88 1.52
CA ALA A 487 5.91 -9.66 2.88
C ALA A 487 7.05 -9.27 3.84
N GLU A 488 8.26 -9.75 3.57
CA GLU A 488 9.48 -9.51 4.31
C GLU A 488 9.90 -8.04 4.19
N ASP A 489 9.94 -7.51 2.97
CA ASP A 489 10.26 -6.10 2.72
C ASP A 489 9.21 -5.19 3.37
N ALA A 490 7.91 -5.57 3.27
CA ALA A 490 6.83 -4.87 3.95
C ALA A 490 7.02 -4.81 5.47
N ALA A 491 7.37 -5.94 6.09
CA ALA A 491 7.60 -6.03 7.52
C ALA A 491 8.84 -5.24 7.96
N ALA A 492 9.91 -5.26 7.17
CA ALA A 492 11.14 -4.51 7.46
C ALA A 492 10.91 -3.00 7.46
N ILE A 493 10.22 -2.46 6.44
CA ILE A 493 9.86 -1.04 6.39
C ILE A 493 8.92 -0.67 7.54
N ALA A 494 7.93 -1.50 7.83
CA ALA A 494 7.05 -1.30 8.97
C ALA A 494 7.83 -1.31 10.30
N ALA A 495 8.85 -2.16 10.43
CA ALA A 495 9.75 -2.18 11.59
C ALA A 495 10.54 -0.89 11.74
N LEU A 496 11.17 -0.41 10.66
CA LEU A 496 11.90 0.87 10.68
C LEU A 496 11.00 2.01 11.15
N MET A 497 9.81 2.16 10.56
CA MET A 497 8.91 3.26 10.89
C MET A 497 8.29 3.12 12.28
N ARG A 498 7.93 1.91 12.70
CA ARG A 498 7.37 1.67 14.05
C ARG A 498 8.43 1.90 15.13
N THR A 499 9.69 1.50 14.87
CA THR A 499 10.84 1.78 15.74
C THR A 499 11.07 3.28 15.86
N LEU A 500 11.07 3.99 14.73
CA LEU A 500 11.25 5.44 14.70
C LEU A 500 10.18 6.15 15.53
N VAL A 501 8.90 5.82 15.33
CA VAL A 501 7.78 6.40 16.11
C VAL A 501 7.94 6.09 17.61
N ALA A 502 8.29 4.85 17.97
CA ALA A 502 8.50 4.46 19.36
C ALA A 502 9.68 5.23 19.99
N TRP A 503 10.82 5.31 19.32
CA TRP A 503 11.99 6.05 19.79
C TRP A 503 11.69 7.54 19.96
N LEU A 504 11.13 8.19 18.93
CA LEU A 504 10.75 9.60 18.98
C LEU A 504 9.74 9.89 20.12
N SER A 505 8.90 8.93 20.49
CA SER A 505 7.95 9.08 21.60
C SER A 505 8.62 9.19 22.98
N THR A 506 9.87 8.74 23.09
CA THR A 506 10.70 8.80 24.30
C THR A 506 11.63 10.00 24.34
N ARG A 507 11.82 10.69 23.20
CA ARG A 507 12.69 11.86 23.12
C ARG A 507 12.07 13.08 23.76
N VAL A 508 12.93 13.89 24.36
CA VAL A 508 12.56 15.16 25.00
C VAL A 508 13.21 16.37 24.35
N ASP A 509 14.23 16.14 23.54
CA ASP A 509 14.96 17.15 22.79
C ASP A 509 14.28 17.47 21.45
N GLU A 510 14.53 18.68 20.97
CA GLU A 510 13.93 19.20 19.76
C GLU A 510 14.77 18.83 18.53
N ILE A 511 14.10 18.30 17.50
CA ILE A 511 14.70 18.07 16.19
C ILE A 511 14.37 19.28 15.31
N LYS A 512 15.41 19.95 14.81
CA LYS A 512 15.26 21.09 13.90
C LYS A 512 15.22 20.63 12.45
N LEU A 513 14.43 21.34 11.65
CA LEU A 513 14.38 21.15 10.20
C LEU A 513 15.74 21.49 9.55
N VAL A 514 16.03 20.81 8.45
CA VAL A 514 17.17 21.05 7.57
C VAL A 514 16.67 21.66 6.26
N GLU A 515 17.19 22.83 5.92
CA GLU A 515 16.92 23.47 4.64
C GLU A 515 17.84 22.87 3.56
N TRP A 516 17.37 21.80 2.91
CA TRP A 516 18.15 21.10 1.89
C TRP A 516 18.32 21.91 0.59
N GLY A 517 17.32 22.72 0.23
CA GLY A 517 17.32 23.47 -1.03
C GLY A 517 17.57 22.56 -2.24
N SER A 518 18.39 23.03 -3.19
CA SER A 518 18.73 22.27 -4.40
C SER A 518 19.51 20.98 -4.14
N ARG A 519 20.16 20.84 -2.97
CA ARG A 519 20.90 19.62 -2.62
C ARG A 519 19.98 18.41 -2.47
N LEU A 520 18.70 18.62 -2.15
CA LEU A 520 17.71 17.54 -2.05
C LEU A 520 17.59 16.77 -3.37
N HIS A 521 17.44 17.49 -4.49
CA HIS A 521 17.27 16.90 -5.83
C HIS A 521 18.58 16.60 -6.55
N ASP A 522 19.72 17.00 -5.97
CA ASP A 522 21.06 16.69 -6.47
C ASP A 522 21.66 15.48 -5.77
N ARG A 523 21.96 15.62 -4.46
CA ARG A 523 22.63 14.59 -3.66
C ARG A 523 21.72 13.39 -3.40
N PHE A 524 20.51 13.64 -2.88
CA PHE A 524 19.57 12.56 -2.52
C PHE A 524 18.75 12.06 -3.71
N SER A 525 19.13 12.44 -4.93
CA SER A 525 18.70 11.72 -6.13
C SER A 525 19.43 10.39 -6.31
N LEU A 526 20.59 10.23 -5.66
CA LEU A 526 21.51 9.11 -5.88
C LEU A 526 21.37 8.05 -4.78
N PRO A 527 21.21 6.75 -5.15
CA PRO A 527 21.10 5.64 -4.21
C PRO A 527 22.19 5.59 -3.14
N TYR A 528 23.44 5.94 -3.49
CA TYR A 528 24.56 5.93 -2.55
C TYR A 528 24.28 6.79 -1.31
N TYR A 529 23.85 8.04 -1.52
CA TYR A 529 23.61 8.95 -0.40
C TYR A 529 22.33 8.63 0.38
N LEU A 530 21.33 8.02 -0.27
CA LEU A 530 20.14 7.53 0.40
C LEU A 530 20.47 6.38 1.36
N LEU A 531 21.28 5.42 0.91
CA LEU A 531 21.74 4.33 1.78
C LEU A 531 22.59 4.83 2.95
N ARG A 532 23.48 5.80 2.73
CA ARG A 532 24.28 6.41 3.81
C ARG A 532 23.44 7.19 4.83
N ASP A 533 22.40 7.86 4.36
CA ASP A 533 21.45 8.53 5.24
C ASP A 533 20.60 7.52 6.01
N LEU A 534 20.21 6.41 5.39
CA LEU A 534 19.54 5.29 6.07
C LEU A 534 20.45 4.62 7.12
N ASP A 535 21.72 4.38 6.82
CA ASP A 535 22.71 3.89 7.77
C ASP A 535 22.80 4.80 8.99
N THR A 536 22.75 6.13 8.76
CA THR A 536 22.74 7.13 9.83
C THR A 536 21.49 6.99 10.69
N VAL A 537 20.31 6.84 10.09
CA VAL A 537 19.06 6.60 10.82
C VAL A 537 19.15 5.34 11.66
N ILE A 538 19.61 4.22 11.09
CA ILE A 538 19.75 2.94 11.80
C ILE A 538 20.74 3.09 12.97
N ALA A 539 21.88 3.77 12.75
CA ALA A 539 22.86 4.02 13.79
C ALA A 539 22.30 4.89 14.94
N GLU A 540 21.52 5.93 14.62
CA GLU A 540 20.88 6.79 15.63
C GLU A 540 19.82 6.02 16.45
N LEU A 541 19.01 5.17 15.82
CA LEU A 541 18.03 4.32 16.50
C LEU A 541 18.74 3.30 17.41
N ASN A 542 19.77 2.63 16.90
CA ASN A 542 20.57 1.66 17.65
C ASN A 542 21.25 2.32 18.86
N ALA A 543 21.83 3.51 18.68
CA ALA A 543 22.42 4.29 19.78
C ALA A 543 21.37 4.74 20.81
N GLY A 544 20.12 4.92 20.38
CA GLY A 544 18.97 5.19 21.23
C GLY A 544 18.45 3.97 22.01
N GLY A 545 19.01 2.78 21.81
CA GLY A 545 18.55 1.53 22.42
C GLY A 545 17.39 0.85 21.67
N PHE A 546 17.02 1.37 20.49
CA PHE A 546 15.97 0.82 19.63
C PHE A 546 16.59 0.08 18.46
N VAL A 547 17.11 -1.12 18.76
CA VAL A 547 17.95 -1.87 17.81
C VAL A 547 17.14 -2.36 16.60
N ILE A 548 17.62 -2.01 15.40
CA ILE A 548 17.24 -2.65 14.15
C ILE A 548 18.18 -3.83 13.92
N GLU A 549 17.63 -5.04 14.09
CA GLU A 549 18.37 -6.29 13.95
C GLU A 549 18.79 -6.57 12.50
N ASP A 550 19.88 -7.31 12.30
CA ASP A 550 20.47 -7.60 10.98
C ASP A 550 19.46 -8.12 9.94
N PRO A 551 18.55 -9.07 10.22
CA PRO A 551 17.58 -9.54 9.23
C PRO A 551 16.64 -8.44 8.71
N ILE A 552 16.38 -7.41 9.52
CA ILE A 552 15.60 -6.25 9.13
C ILE A 552 16.49 -5.30 8.32
N ALA A 553 17.68 -4.98 8.82
CA ALA A 553 18.64 -4.08 8.16
C ALA A 553 19.01 -4.59 6.75
N GLU A 554 19.33 -5.88 6.60
CA GLU A 554 19.64 -6.54 5.33
C GLU A 554 18.56 -6.28 4.26
N ARG A 555 17.27 -6.29 4.65
CA ARG A 555 16.14 -6.01 3.76
C ARG A 555 15.97 -4.53 3.47
N LEU A 556 16.17 -3.67 4.48
CA LEU A 556 16.06 -2.23 4.32
C LEU A 556 17.13 -1.68 3.37
N THR A 557 18.32 -2.29 3.32
CA THR A 557 19.45 -1.82 2.51
C THR A 557 19.65 -2.58 1.19
N ASP A 558 18.71 -3.46 0.80
CA ASP A 558 18.82 -4.23 -0.45
C ASP A 558 18.71 -3.32 -1.68
N ASP A 559 19.81 -3.15 -2.41
CA ASP A 559 19.88 -2.35 -3.63
C ASP A 559 19.82 -3.19 -4.92
N ALA A 560 19.79 -4.52 -4.83
CA ALA A 560 19.68 -5.41 -5.98
C ALA A 560 18.54 -5.04 -6.96
N PRO A 561 17.36 -4.55 -6.51
CA PRO A 561 16.25 -4.23 -7.43
C PRO A 561 16.51 -3.03 -8.33
N ILE A 562 17.43 -2.14 -7.93
CA ILE A 562 17.77 -0.92 -8.67
C ILE A 562 19.10 -1.02 -9.43
N VAL A 563 19.85 -2.11 -9.26
CA VAL A 563 21.05 -2.37 -10.06
C VAL A 563 20.63 -2.74 -11.50
N ILE A 564 21.16 -1.98 -12.46
CA ILE A 564 20.96 -2.21 -13.89
C ILE A 564 22.05 -3.15 -14.42
N GLY A 565 23.31 -2.94 -14.02
CA GLY A 565 24.44 -3.80 -14.37
C GLY A 565 25.64 -3.58 -13.47
N LYS A 566 26.50 -4.60 -13.37
CA LYS A 566 27.74 -4.61 -12.60
C LYS A 566 28.83 -5.28 -13.43
N HIS A 567 29.94 -4.58 -13.65
CA HIS A 567 31.03 -5.06 -14.51
C HIS A 567 32.40 -4.73 -13.93
N ASP A 568 33.38 -5.59 -14.18
CA ASP A 568 34.77 -5.36 -13.78
C ASP A 568 35.51 -4.55 -14.85
N LEU A 569 36.16 -3.47 -14.44
CA LEU A 569 37.01 -2.60 -15.25
C LEU A 569 38.47 -2.79 -14.81
N GLY A 570 39.00 -4.00 -15.01
CA GLY A 570 40.31 -4.37 -14.51
C GLY A 570 40.31 -4.52 -12.97
N PRO A 571 41.01 -3.65 -12.21
CA PRO A 571 41.05 -3.74 -10.75
C PRO A 571 39.83 -3.09 -10.07
N ALA A 572 39.06 -2.26 -10.76
CA ALA A 572 37.87 -1.60 -10.23
C ALA A 572 36.59 -2.28 -10.71
N THR A 573 35.48 -2.08 -10.00
CA THR A 573 34.16 -2.58 -10.40
C THR A 573 33.22 -1.39 -10.60
N ILE A 574 32.54 -1.32 -11.74
CA ILE A 574 31.51 -0.32 -12.01
C ILE A 574 30.12 -0.92 -11.79
N LYS A 575 29.29 -0.22 -11.02
CA LYS A 575 27.85 -0.46 -10.87
C LYS A 575 27.09 0.69 -11.52
N ILE A 576 26.08 0.34 -12.31
CA ILE A 576 25.10 1.28 -12.87
C ILE A 576 23.79 1.03 -12.14
N ARG A 577 23.32 2.02 -11.39
CA ARG A 577 22.08 1.91 -10.62
C ARG A 577 21.04 2.90 -11.14
N GLN A 578 19.78 2.49 -11.14
CA GLN A 578 18.69 3.42 -11.34
C GLN A 578 18.67 4.42 -10.18
N ALA A 579 18.65 5.70 -10.53
CA ALA A 579 18.57 6.79 -9.57
C ALA A 579 17.19 7.48 -9.65
N ILE A 580 16.89 8.29 -8.64
CA ILE A 580 15.59 8.97 -8.55
C ILE A 580 15.52 10.10 -9.58
N GLU A 581 14.38 10.17 -10.27
CA GLU A 581 14.05 11.30 -11.12
C GLU A 581 12.84 12.06 -10.60
N PHE A 582 12.93 13.39 -10.69
CA PHE A 582 11.91 14.34 -10.25
C PHE A 582 11.15 14.81 -11.49
N TRP A 583 10.18 14.01 -11.94
CA TRP A 583 9.37 14.34 -13.11
C TRP A 583 8.44 15.52 -12.79
N PRO A 584 8.49 16.63 -13.55
CA PRO A 584 7.58 17.74 -13.33
C PRO A 584 6.19 17.44 -13.87
N VAL A 585 5.16 18.02 -13.24
CA VAL A 585 3.83 18.12 -13.84
C VAL A 585 3.85 19.18 -14.94
N ILE A 586 3.44 18.81 -16.15
CA ILE A 586 3.36 19.70 -17.32
C ILE A 586 1.97 20.32 -17.46
N GLY A 587 0.95 19.62 -16.97
CA GLY A 587 -0.45 20.05 -17.03
C GLY A 587 -1.30 19.31 -16.02
N SER A 588 -2.37 19.96 -15.59
CA SER A 588 -3.38 19.38 -14.70
C SER A 588 -4.75 19.64 -15.31
N GLU A 589 -5.55 18.59 -15.45
CA GLU A 589 -6.92 18.66 -15.92
C GLU A 589 -7.84 18.15 -14.81
N ASN A 590 -8.92 18.90 -14.56
CA ASN A 590 -9.98 18.42 -13.68
C ASN A 590 -10.99 17.69 -14.56
N GLY A 591 -10.97 16.36 -14.49
CA GLY A 591 -12.00 15.52 -15.08
C GLY A 591 -13.13 15.27 -14.10
N GLU A 592 -14.21 14.66 -14.59
CA GLU A 592 -15.32 14.21 -13.74
C GLU A 592 -14.86 13.19 -12.69
N GLU A 593 -13.89 12.32 -13.02
CA GLU A 593 -13.34 11.29 -12.12
C GLU A 593 -12.23 11.80 -11.16
N GLY A 594 -11.84 13.08 -11.27
CA GLY A 594 -10.82 13.69 -10.41
C GLY A 594 -9.77 14.48 -11.19
N THR A 595 -8.72 14.91 -10.49
CA THR A 595 -7.63 15.68 -11.07
C THR A 595 -6.57 14.78 -11.69
N PHE A 596 -6.49 14.77 -13.02
CA PHE A 596 -5.44 14.11 -13.78
C PHE A 596 -4.25 15.06 -13.93
N ARG A 597 -3.05 14.57 -13.62
CA ARG A 597 -1.81 15.34 -13.79
C ARG A 597 -0.91 14.64 -14.78
N MET A 598 -0.60 15.34 -15.85
CA MET A 598 0.34 14.86 -16.85
C MET A 598 1.76 15.14 -16.36
N MET A 599 2.55 14.08 -16.24
CA MET A 599 3.95 14.13 -15.79
C MET A 599 4.89 14.04 -16.99
N ASP A 600 6.01 14.77 -16.96
CA ASP A 600 7.08 14.60 -17.95
C ASP A 600 7.99 13.43 -17.56
N SER A 601 7.64 12.24 -18.04
CA SER A 601 8.44 11.02 -17.86
C SER A 601 9.54 10.83 -18.91
N SER A 602 9.82 11.84 -19.75
CA SER A 602 10.82 11.71 -20.83
C SER A 602 12.27 11.66 -20.37
N THR A 603 12.51 11.83 -19.07
CA THR A 603 13.86 11.86 -18.50
C THR A 603 14.10 10.71 -17.54
N GLN A 604 15.32 10.23 -17.50
CA GLN A 604 15.77 9.27 -16.51
C GLN A 604 17.08 9.73 -15.87
N ARG A 605 17.36 9.14 -14.71
CA ARG A 605 18.63 9.31 -14.00
C ARG A 605 19.24 7.95 -13.69
N VAL A 606 20.54 7.86 -13.91
CA VAL A 606 21.36 6.74 -13.45
C VAL A 606 22.48 7.25 -12.54
N GLU A 607 22.90 6.42 -11.61
CA GLU A 607 24.11 6.61 -10.84
C GLU A 607 25.19 5.68 -11.38
N LEU A 608 26.35 6.26 -11.68
CA LEU A 608 27.58 5.52 -11.92
C LEU A 608 28.36 5.46 -10.61
N MET A 609 28.64 4.25 -10.14
CA MET A 609 29.44 4.00 -8.96
C MET A 609 30.63 3.12 -9.33
N LEU A 610 31.83 3.66 -9.24
CA LEU A 610 33.08 2.94 -9.50
C LEU A 610 33.77 2.67 -8.16
N GLU A 611 33.81 1.40 -7.80
CA GLU A 611 34.43 0.86 -6.59
C GLU A 611 35.90 0.53 -6.90
N LEU A 612 36.84 1.27 -6.29
CA LEU A 612 38.27 1.02 -6.46
C LEU A 612 38.77 -0.06 -5.49
N PRO A 613 39.88 -0.78 -5.74
CA PRO A 613 40.41 -1.77 -4.79
C PRO A 613 40.60 -1.20 -3.38
N GLU A 614 40.38 -2.00 -2.33
CA GLU A 614 40.63 -1.58 -0.93
C GLU A 614 42.07 -1.12 -0.68
N SER A 615 43.04 -1.60 -1.48
CA SER A 615 44.44 -1.22 -1.41
C SER A 615 44.77 0.14 -2.05
N THR A 616 43.79 0.78 -2.70
CA THR A 616 43.99 2.02 -3.46
C THR A 616 44.19 3.19 -2.49
N ARG A 617 45.25 3.99 -2.68
CA ARG A 617 45.39 5.21 -1.89
C ARG A 617 44.44 6.27 -2.43
N VAL A 618 43.99 7.17 -1.56
CA VAL A 618 43.14 8.29 -1.98
C VAL A 618 43.79 9.07 -3.14
N SER A 619 45.11 9.25 -3.18
CA SER A 619 45.79 9.93 -4.31
C SER A 619 45.55 9.32 -5.69
N ASP A 620 45.23 8.02 -5.76
CA ASP A 620 45.23 7.25 -7.00
C ASP A 620 43.87 7.34 -7.73
N HIS A 621 42.86 7.98 -7.13
CA HIS A 621 41.61 8.27 -7.84
C HIS A 621 41.81 9.21 -9.04
N ALA A 622 42.85 10.05 -9.01
CA ALA A 622 43.16 11.00 -10.07
C ALA A 622 43.56 10.32 -11.40
N ASP A 623 43.90 9.02 -11.34
CA ASP A 623 44.17 8.22 -12.53
C ASP A 623 42.90 7.78 -13.26
N TRP A 624 41.74 7.87 -12.61
CA TRP A 624 40.45 7.51 -13.19
C TRP A 624 39.72 8.74 -13.72
N SER A 625 39.43 8.76 -15.03
CA SER A 625 38.62 9.80 -15.67
C SER A 625 37.34 9.24 -16.27
N LEU A 626 36.31 10.08 -16.34
CA LEU A 626 35.00 9.78 -16.90
C LEU A 626 34.70 10.73 -18.04
N GLU A 627 34.47 10.17 -19.23
CA GLU A 627 33.88 10.89 -20.34
C GLU A 627 32.42 10.44 -20.53
N ILE A 628 31.53 11.41 -20.74
CA ILE A 628 30.13 11.14 -21.09
C ILE A 628 29.84 11.82 -22.42
N ARG A 629 29.63 11.02 -23.47
CA ARG A 629 29.34 11.49 -24.84
C ARG A 629 30.28 12.60 -25.35
N GLY A 630 31.59 12.43 -25.17
CA GLY A 630 32.58 13.40 -25.64
C GLY A 630 32.85 14.57 -24.69
N PHE A 631 32.27 14.57 -23.48
CA PHE A 631 32.52 15.58 -22.45
C PHE A 631 33.25 14.98 -21.25
N ASP A 632 34.30 15.65 -20.80
CA ASP A 632 35.01 15.31 -19.57
C ASP A 632 34.15 15.69 -18.36
N VAL A 633 33.83 14.70 -17.53
CA VAL A 633 32.96 14.84 -16.35
C VAL A 633 33.74 14.43 -15.11
N PRO A 634 33.90 15.32 -14.11
CA PRO A 634 34.61 14.97 -12.89
C PRO A 634 33.85 13.91 -12.08
N TRP A 635 34.58 13.04 -11.39
CA TRP A 635 34.01 12.18 -10.35
C TRP A 635 33.71 12.97 -9.08
N VAL A 636 32.69 12.56 -8.32
CA VAL A 636 32.63 12.82 -6.88
C VAL A 636 33.39 11.72 -6.18
N VAL A 637 34.29 12.07 -5.27
CA VAL A 637 35.11 11.11 -4.52
C VAL A 637 34.53 10.97 -3.13
N GLU A 638 34.18 9.75 -2.76
CA GLU A 638 33.74 9.40 -1.41
C GLU A 638 34.72 8.40 -0.79
N GLU A 639 35.12 8.70 0.45
CA GLU A 639 36.05 7.87 1.23
C GLU A 639 35.26 7.00 2.21
N GLU A 640 35.20 5.71 1.94
CA GLU A 640 34.69 4.72 2.87
C GLU A 640 35.83 4.20 3.77
N PRO A 641 35.53 3.63 4.96
CA PRO A 641 36.57 3.14 5.87
C PRO A 641 37.58 2.15 5.26
N ARG A 642 37.22 1.47 4.17
CA ARG A 642 38.06 0.46 3.49
C ARG A 642 38.22 0.68 1.99
N GLN A 643 37.57 1.67 1.40
CA GLN A 643 37.48 1.78 -0.05
C GLN A 643 37.26 3.21 -0.50
N VAL A 644 37.80 3.58 -1.66
CA VAL A 644 37.44 4.83 -2.35
C VAL A 644 36.39 4.52 -3.40
N VAL A 645 35.31 5.29 -3.39
CA VAL A 645 34.20 5.18 -4.33
C VAL A 645 34.13 6.45 -5.17
N LEU A 646 34.03 6.29 -6.49
CA LEU A 646 33.83 7.39 -7.43
C LEU A 646 32.39 7.38 -7.93
N LEU A 647 31.69 8.52 -7.79
CA LEU A 647 30.26 8.65 -8.04
C LEU A 647 29.97 9.72 -9.07
N ARG A 648 28.98 9.48 -9.92
CA ARG A 648 28.37 10.52 -10.75
C ARG A 648 26.93 10.17 -11.11
N GLY A 649 25.99 11.07 -10.81
CA GLY A 649 24.63 11.01 -11.32
C GLY A 649 24.55 11.55 -12.76
N VAL A 650 23.85 10.86 -13.65
CA VAL A 650 23.66 11.29 -15.04
C VAL A 650 22.17 11.39 -15.33
N ARG A 651 21.71 12.60 -15.64
CA ARG A 651 20.33 12.89 -16.08
C ARG A 651 20.29 13.10 -17.59
N TYR A 652 19.37 12.43 -18.25
CA TYR A 652 19.22 12.51 -19.71
C TYR A 652 17.79 12.21 -20.16
N LYS A 653 17.49 12.54 -21.42
CA LYS A 653 16.20 12.26 -22.06
C LYS A 653 16.22 10.89 -22.73
N THR A 654 15.19 10.07 -22.55
CA THR A 654 15.14 8.69 -23.06
C THR A 654 14.19 8.48 -24.23
N PHE A 655 13.20 9.37 -24.42
CA PHE A 655 12.33 9.33 -25.60
C PHE A 655 11.90 10.73 -26.03
N ASP A 656 11.66 10.92 -27.33
CA ASP A 656 11.17 12.17 -27.90
C ASP A 656 9.65 12.27 -27.77
N SER A 657 9.17 13.43 -27.32
CA SER A 657 7.75 13.77 -27.29
C SER A 657 7.57 15.30 -27.33
N GLU A 658 6.56 15.75 -28.06
CA GLU A 658 6.17 17.17 -28.13
C GLU A 658 5.57 17.65 -26.79
N THR A 659 5.02 16.72 -26.00
CA THR A 659 4.40 16.97 -24.70
C THR A 659 5.40 16.73 -23.57
N THR A 660 6.50 17.49 -23.57
CA THR A 660 7.55 17.45 -22.55
C THR A 660 7.99 18.87 -22.19
N VAL A 661 8.63 19.08 -21.04
CA VAL A 661 9.21 20.39 -20.68
C VAL A 661 10.45 20.73 -21.52
N THR A 662 10.97 19.77 -22.30
CA THR A 662 12.18 19.91 -23.12
C THR A 662 12.00 19.32 -24.53
N PRO A 663 11.07 19.84 -25.35
CA PRO A 663 10.75 19.24 -26.66
C PRO A 663 11.90 19.32 -27.67
N LEU A 664 12.79 20.30 -27.52
CA LEU A 664 13.96 20.50 -28.39
C LEU A 664 15.15 19.61 -28.02
N VAL A 665 15.17 19.02 -26.83
CA VAL A 665 16.21 18.08 -26.40
C VAL A 665 15.89 16.72 -27.02
N LYS A 666 16.89 16.08 -27.61
CA LYS A 666 16.76 14.76 -28.22
C LYS A 666 17.01 13.64 -27.22
N ALA A 667 16.25 12.56 -27.38
CA ALA A 667 16.49 11.30 -26.68
C ALA A 667 17.91 10.78 -26.95
N ILE A 668 18.49 10.18 -25.92
CA ILE A 668 19.81 9.55 -25.95
C ILE A 668 19.62 8.05 -25.74
N ASP A 669 19.92 7.26 -26.78
CA ASP A 669 19.95 5.80 -26.74
C ASP A 669 20.92 5.28 -27.83
N PRO A 670 21.95 4.48 -27.50
CA PRO A 670 22.38 4.18 -26.14
C PRO A 670 22.97 5.41 -25.44
N MET A 671 22.92 5.39 -24.11
CA MET A 671 23.77 6.24 -23.28
C MET A 671 25.18 5.67 -23.26
N GLU A 672 26.18 6.50 -23.55
CA GLU A 672 27.59 6.08 -23.63
C GLU A 672 28.45 6.79 -22.59
N PHE A 673 29.23 5.98 -21.87
CA PHE A 673 30.24 6.41 -20.91
C PHE A 673 31.60 5.81 -21.31
N ILE A 674 32.69 6.55 -21.10
CA ILE A 674 34.04 6.01 -21.20
C ILE A 674 34.75 6.23 -19.88
N VAL A 675 35.17 5.15 -19.24
CA VAL A 675 35.97 5.17 -18.02
C VAL A 675 37.40 4.83 -18.40
N THR A 676 38.34 5.68 -18.02
CA THR A 676 39.76 5.47 -18.33
C THR A 676 40.59 5.42 -17.07
N ASN A 677 41.45 4.41 -16.95
CA ASN A 677 42.55 4.41 -16.01
C ASN A 677 43.85 4.79 -16.74
N ARG A 678 44.35 5.98 -16.44
CA ARG A 678 45.54 6.57 -17.08
C ARG A 678 46.83 5.85 -16.74
N SER A 679 46.97 5.35 -15.51
CA SER A 679 48.15 4.60 -15.07
C SER A 679 48.27 3.25 -15.76
N MET A 680 47.13 2.62 -16.09
CA MET A 680 47.06 1.34 -16.78
C MET A 680 47.06 1.48 -18.30
N HIS A 681 46.91 2.69 -18.84
CA HIS A 681 46.66 2.95 -20.25
C HIS A 681 45.49 2.12 -20.80
N ARG A 682 44.40 2.01 -20.03
CA ARG A 682 43.20 1.25 -20.40
C ARG A 682 41.96 2.10 -20.29
N SER A 683 41.07 1.92 -21.25
CA SER A 683 39.77 2.57 -21.31
C SER A 683 38.68 1.53 -21.54
N TRP A 684 37.51 1.77 -20.96
CA TRP A 684 36.34 0.94 -21.13
C TRP A 684 35.18 1.79 -21.62
N ARG A 685 34.62 1.43 -22.78
CA ARG A 685 33.38 2.00 -23.29
C ARG A 685 32.21 1.21 -22.73
N ILE A 686 31.27 1.92 -22.11
CA ILE A 686 30.07 1.37 -21.51
C ILE A 686 28.87 1.95 -22.23
N ARG A 687 27.99 1.09 -22.74
CA ARG A 687 26.77 1.46 -23.44
C ARG A 687 25.56 0.91 -22.69
N LEU A 688 24.70 1.82 -22.26
CA LEU A 688 23.42 1.51 -21.63
C LEU A 688 22.28 1.75 -22.62
N TYR A 689 21.55 0.69 -22.94
CA TYR A 689 20.42 0.71 -23.86
C TYR A 689 19.07 0.83 -23.12
N ASN A 690 18.11 1.52 -23.72
CA ASN A 690 16.74 1.54 -23.17
C ASN A 690 15.99 0.22 -23.44
N TRP A 691 16.33 -0.43 -24.56
CA TRP A 691 15.77 -1.69 -25.03
C TRP A 691 16.88 -2.72 -25.27
N GLU A 692 16.64 -3.81 -26.01
CA GLU A 692 17.74 -4.73 -26.34
C GLU A 692 18.87 -4.02 -27.12
N PRO A 693 20.12 -4.54 -27.11
CA PRO A 693 21.26 -3.88 -27.74
C PRO A 693 21.12 -3.56 -29.25
N ASN A 694 20.21 -4.23 -29.96
CA ASN A 694 19.89 -3.89 -31.36
C ASN A 694 18.80 -2.81 -31.49
N GLN A 695 18.36 -2.22 -30.38
CA GLN A 695 17.33 -1.19 -30.27
C GLN A 695 15.93 -1.63 -30.73
N LEU A 696 15.66 -2.93 -30.67
CA LEU A 696 14.30 -3.47 -30.84
C LEU A 696 13.60 -3.60 -29.49
N PRO A 697 12.27 -3.58 -29.43
CA PRO A 697 11.55 -3.94 -28.21
C PRO A 697 11.73 -5.43 -27.92
N TYR A 698 11.78 -5.78 -26.64
CA TYR A 698 11.71 -7.18 -26.21
C TYR A 698 10.35 -7.80 -26.55
N ASP A 699 10.33 -9.10 -26.84
CA ASP A 699 9.09 -9.84 -27.06
C ASP A 699 8.33 -10.04 -25.73
N GLY A 700 7.11 -9.49 -25.67
CA GLY A 700 6.22 -9.57 -24.52
C GLY A 700 6.76 -9.01 -23.20
N LEU A 701 5.91 -9.09 -22.16
CA LEU A 701 6.32 -8.83 -20.78
C LEU A 701 7.18 -10.00 -20.26
N PRO A 702 8.13 -9.76 -19.34
CA PRO A 702 8.87 -10.84 -18.68
C PRO A 702 7.92 -11.81 -17.95
N SER A 703 8.24 -13.11 -17.97
CA SER A 703 7.45 -14.14 -17.27
C SER A 703 7.60 -14.06 -15.75
N ASP A 704 8.78 -13.65 -15.29
CA ASP A 704 9.19 -13.67 -13.89
C ASP A 704 10.33 -12.66 -13.63
N LEU A 705 10.78 -12.60 -12.38
CA LEU A 705 11.83 -11.68 -11.94
C LEU A 705 13.21 -12.02 -12.50
N GLU A 706 13.47 -13.30 -12.80
CA GLU A 706 14.76 -13.75 -13.35
C GLU A 706 14.90 -13.28 -14.80
N VAL A 707 13.88 -13.49 -15.63
CA VAL A 707 13.84 -12.95 -17.00
C VAL A 707 13.93 -11.42 -16.99
N ALA A 708 13.24 -10.76 -16.06
CA ALA A 708 13.32 -9.32 -15.92
C ALA A 708 14.74 -8.85 -15.55
N GLN A 709 15.43 -9.56 -14.65
CA GLN A 709 16.82 -9.29 -14.30
C GLN A 709 17.77 -9.48 -15.49
N ASN A 710 17.67 -10.60 -16.20
CA ASN A 710 18.49 -10.87 -17.39
C ASN A 710 18.34 -9.75 -18.44
N ARG A 711 17.10 -9.31 -18.70
CA ARG A 711 16.84 -8.16 -19.59
C ARG A 711 17.46 -6.85 -19.10
N ARG A 712 17.60 -6.62 -17.79
CA ARG A 712 18.31 -5.41 -17.29
C ARG A 712 19.80 -5.51 -17.55
N GLU A 713 20.40 -6.67 -17.29
CA GLU A 713 21.84 -6.91 -17.45
C GLU A 713 22.27 -6.87 -18.93
N GLU A 714 21.48 -7.47 -19.83
CA GLU A 714 21.72 -7.46 -21.29
C GLU A 714 21.80 -6.06 -21.91
N ARG A 715 21.19 -5.05 -21.26
CA ARG A 715 21.19 -3.66 -21.72
C ARG A 715 22.51 -2.94 -21.47
N VAL A 716 23.45 -3.55 -20.75
CA VAL A 716 24.75 -2.95 -20.45
C VAL A 716 25.83 -3.71 -21.21
N LEU A 717 26.43 -3.04 -22.19
CA LEU A 717 27.59 -3.56 -22.92
C LEU A 717 28.85 -2.84 -22.47
N VAL A 718 29.91 -3.60 -22.20
CA VAL A 718 31.21 -3.07 -21.80
C VAL A 718 32.28 -3.63 -22.74
N ASP A 719 33.00 -2.73 -23.42
CA ASP A 719 34.11 -3.06 -24.31
C ASP A 719 35.39 -2.37 -23.83
N GLU A 720 36.49 -3.09 -23.78
CA GLU A 720 37.83 -2.48 -23.62
C GLU A 720 38.23 -1.82 -24.95
N ILE A 721 38.72 -0.59 -24.88
CA ILE A 721 39.18 0.18 -26.05
C ILE A 721 40.61 0.69 -25.83
N ASP A 722 41.40 0.67 -26.91
CA ASP A 722 42.81 1.06 -26.89
C ASP A 722 43.02 2.59 -26.86
N GLU A 723 41.97 3.37 -27.14
CA GLU A 723 42.04 4.83 -27.18
C GLU A 723 41.71 5.45 -25.82
N VAL A 724 42.54 6.40 -25.40
CA VAL A 724 42.21 7.33 -24.30
C VAL A 724 41.55 8.56 -24.93
N PRO A 725 40.22 8.68 -24.87
CA PRO A 725 39.55 9.80 -25.52
C PRO A 725 39.85 11.10 -24.76
N ILE A 726 39.90 12.21 -25.51
CA ILE A 726 40.09 13.56 -24.95
C ILE A 726 38.73 14.24 -24.96
N GLY A 727 38.02 14.14 -23.83
CA GLY A 727 36.74 14.80 -23.62
C GLY A 727 36.86 16.33 -23.67
N LYS A 728 35.83 16.98 -24.20
CA LYS A 728 35.68 18.44 -24.16
C LYS A 728 35.24 18.87 -22.76
N PRO A 729 35.63 20.07 -22.28
CA PRO A 729 35.08 20.60 -21.03
C PRO A 729 33.56 20.66 -21.09
N ILE A 730 32.89 20.12 -20.08
CA ILE A 730 31.44 20.22 -19.96
C ILE A 730 31.00 21.64 -19.57
N ARG A 731 29.82 22.07 -20.04
CA ARG A 731 29.24 23.36 -19.65
C ARG A 731 29.01 23.40 -18.13
N THR A 732 29.44 24.48 -17.48
CA THR A 732 29.26 24.69 -16.03
C THR A 732 27.79 24.65 -15.61
N SER A 733 26.87 25.09 -16.47
CA SER A 733 25.43 25.01 -16.20
C SER A 733 24.85 23.59 -16.26
N ALA A 734 25.57 22.64 -16.86
CA ALA A 734 25.15 21.26 -17.00
C ALA A 734 25.65 20.36 -15.86
N ILE A 735 26.46 20.88 -14.92
CA ILE A 735 27.03 20.08 -13.84
C ILE A 735 26.71 20.71 -12.48
N THR A 736 26.32 19.86 -11.54
CA THR A 736 26.14 20.16 -10.12
C THR A 736 27.21 19.42 -9.31
N GLU A 737 27.16 19.50 -7.98
CA GLU A 737 28.12 18.78 -7.13
C GLU A 737 28.05 17.28 -7.40
N HIS A 738 26.85 16.70 -7.45
CA HIS A 738 26.66 15.25 -7.56
C HIS A 738 26.23 14.75 -8.95
N CYS A 739 25.61 15.60 -9.78
CA CYS A 739 25.00 15.18 -11.03
C CYS A 739 25.50 15.97 -12.26
N VAL A 740 25.30 15.37 -13.43
CA VAL A 740 25.37 16.03 -14.74
C VAL A 740 24.00 15.94 -15.43
N ASP A 741 23.55 17.03 -16.02
CA ASP A 741 22.30 17.15 -16.77
C ASP A 741 22.60 17.35 -18.27
N LEU A 742 22.57 16.25 -19.01
CA LEU A 742 22.90 16.23 -20.45
C LEU A 742 21.89 16.99 -21.31
N ARG A 743 20.74 17.37 -20.76
CA ARG A 743 19.74 18.20 -21.47
C ARG A 743 20.19 19.65 -21.64
N ARG A 744 21.25 20.07 -20.92
CA ARG A 744 21.80 21.44 -20.94
C ARG A 744 23.04 21.59 -21.82
N VAL A 745 23.52 20.48 -22.39
CA VAL A 745 24.79 20.39 -23.11
C VAL A 745 24.63 20.78 -24.57
#